data_AF-A0A957FUY6-F1
#
_entry.id   AF-A0A957FUY6-F1
#
_cell.length_a   1.000
_cell.length_b   1.000
_cell.length_c   1.000
_cell.angle_alpha   90.00
_cell.angle_beta   90.00
_cell.angle_gamma   90.00
#
_symmetry.space_group_name_H-M   'P 1'
#
loop_
_entity.id
_entity.type
_entity.pdbx_description
1 polymer ?
#
loop_
_entity_poly.entity_id
_entity_poly.type
_entity_poly.pdbx_seq_one_letter_code
_entity_poly.pdbx_strand_id
1 'polypeptide(L)'
;MNIYLAGLGWLTDAPAGNRLRWHYPVDALAGAGDFLGLPDVIIVERAWLNEDLPQPAKLAGGAGEPLVPIAWWDHHGDVTPIGFLPLIYQLSDPVQAVRFVYRGGKARLLVKDSVTGRTVADRMLVDGQTVLVQAPGFDRLQLYAASGLFENFQSLDLFADRGLRWRPLARIKVAATVGAELDEVALRYDNPPTLTAAEWAELVEGVAQAGLSTLATIKEGEPTPWESVCLVLGLRWEHALLFGHGFFDGPRQELPTIDEIVEDNLLTTVPAQAVAYRVREEKKRVGPSNLVVCPPWLIPPLTAPGQPVFVKPEVRLRLNVETEQPEFEATYGLRWQQADALALGVAVEEEIGPSPVTGAAGEVLAYQSRSNRPEDPPMQGEVTRSITPAFHDVELRARAQATDGWDRVSGFCSWTPWTALSLVHEPAPPAFTAARHNAGQARLTRQYNDPNFPNWQPDLVIQHDATAKLYVYRRKAGTAGQPRAATGTAATPEWVSGDRYKTTISGVTNLHEFLAGTLNAAPFKATIRQVSGNDVYFDRLDSTIFLAGPVKLRQDPLALALWQKVAEFNAHTLPAELTFADPVPPPTATADVLSYHARLHFLGRLGPPSNTVQALRLPVTPAVPPPFSVALLGVDFYNRTMVKIRFTNPVSDGLYTIWWAAGSLTATQFESKAVPGEQRAQQPYLNRYLFDNLAIPLPQTASRTITIGVQQV
;
A
#
# COMPACT_ATOMS: atom_id res chain seq x y z
N MET A 1 3.78 -10.49 44.51
CA MET A 1 4.57 -10.22 43.30
C MET A 1 5.40 -11.45 43.02
N ASN A 2 5.39 -11.93 41.78
CA ASN A 2 5.99 -13.20 41.41
C ASN A 2 7.00 -12.98 40.27
N ILE A 3 8.01 -13.83 40.22
CA ILE A 3 8.89 -13.95 39.05
C ILE A 3 8.20 -14.89 38.06
N TYR A 4 8.21 -14.56 36.77
CA TYR A 4 7.68 -15.47 35.74
C TYR A 4 8.83 -16.12 35.00
N LEU A 5 8.93 -17.43 35.05
CA LEU A 5 9.95 -18.24 34.38
C LEU A 5 9.34 -18.95 33.17
N ALA A 6 10.06 -18.92 32.06
CA ALA A 6 9.81 -19.72 30.88
C ALA A 6 11.05 -20.59 30.60
N GLY A 7 10.85 -21.69 29.90
CA GLY A 7 11.93 -22.54 29.39
C GLY A 7 11.49 -23.34 28.19
N LEU A 8 12.44 -23.65 27.32
CA LEU A 8 12.18 -24.34 26.06
C LEU A 8 12.49 -25.83 26.13
N GLY A 9 13.48 -26.24 26.94
CA GLY A 9 14.05 -27.59 26.95
C GLY A 9 15.36 -27.68 26.16
N TRP A 10 15.83 -28.91 25.91
CA TRP A 10 17.20 -29.14 25.42
C TRP A 10 17.34 -28.84 23.93
N LEU A 11 18.29 -27.97 23.59
CA LEU A 11 18.71 -27.69 22.22
C LEU A 11 20.11 -28.20 21.93
N THR A 12 20.34 -28.58 20.68
CA THR A 12 21.68 -28.92 20.16
C THR A 12 22.42 -27.71 19.59
N ASP A 13 21.67 -26.69 19.17
CA ASP A 13 22.25 -25.47 18.58
C ASP A 13 22.90 -24.61 19.66
N ALA A 14 24.05 -23.99 19.34
CA ALA A 14 24.79 -23.19 20.28
C ALA A 14 23.96 -21.99 20.82
N PRO A 15 23.97 -21.73 22.15
CA PRO A 15 24.47 -22.60 23.21
C PRO A 15 23.54 -23.80 23.40
N ALA A 16 24.15 -24.98 23.46
CA ALA A 16 23.45 -26.24 23.67
C ALA A 16 22.98 -26.34 25.13
N GLY A 17 21.84 -26.99 25.37
CA GLY A 17 21.28 -27.19 26.70
C GLY A 17 19.87 -26.65 26.89
N ASN A 18 19.40 -26.64 28.13
CA ASN A 18 18.07 -26.13 28.50
C ASN A 18 18.11 -24.61 28.60
N ARG A 19 17.39 -23.90 27.72
CA ARG A 19 17.28 -22.43 27.76
C ARG A 19 16.17 -21.98 28.70
N LEU A 20 16.52 -21.05 29.58
CA LEU A 20 15.64 -20.45 30.58
C LEU A 20 15.63 -18.94 30.40
N ARG A 21 14.47 -18.34 30.69
CA ARG A 21 14.28 -16.88 30.69
C ARG A 21 13.27 -16.50 31.74
N TRP A 22 13.52 -15.43 32.48
CA TRP A 22 12.58 -14.93 33.47
C TRP A 22 12.28 -13.44 33.35
N HIS A 23 11.07 -13.10 33.75
CA HIS A 23 10.62 -11.73 33.94
C HIS A 23 10.56 -11.43 35.44
N TYR A 24 11.45 -10.57 35.89
CA TYR A 24 11.41 -10.02 37.25
C TYR A 24 10.50 -8.78 37.24
N PRO A 25 9.62 -8.58 38.24
CA PRO A 25 8.66 -7.47 38.24
C PRO A 25 9.34 -6.15 38.65
N VAL A 26 10.26 -5.66 37.80
CA VAL A 26 11.09 -4.47 38.04
C VAL A 26 10.27 -3.19 38.22
N ASP A 27 9.11 -3.14 37.56
CA ASP A 27 8.12 -2.05 37.54
C ASP A 27 7.06 -2.19 38.65
N ALA A 28 7.10 -3.26 39.45
CA ALA A 28 6.23 -3.35 40.61
C ALA A 28 6.66 -2.34 41.67
N LEU A 29 5.68 -1.77 42.37
CA LEU A 29 5.94 -0.74 43.37
C LEU A 29 6.50 -1.36 44.66
N ALA A 30 7.67 -0.91 45.05
CA ALA A 30 8.14 -1.01 46.42
C ALA A 30 7.34 -0.04 47.30
N GLY A 31 7.40 -0.22 48.63
CA GLY A 31 6.83 0.77 49.54
C GLY A 31 7.37 2.18 49.26
N ALA A 32 6.55 3.21 49.46
CA ALA A 32 6.83 4.64 49.19
C ALA A 32 6.74 5.13 47.73
N GLY A 33 6.28 4.31 46.78
CA GLY A 33 6.00 4.75 45.40
C GLY A 33 7.19 4.65 44.44
N ASP A 34 8.30 4.08 44.92
CA ASP A 34 9.45 3.69 44.12
C ASP A 34 9.21 2.35 43.43
N PHE A 35 9.88 2.12 42.31
CA PHE A 35 9.89 0.82 41.65
C PHE A 35 10.81 -0.17 42.36
N LEU A 36 10.51 -1.47 42.23
CA LEU A 36 11.30 -2.55 42.81
C LEU A 36 12.72 -2.60 42.22
N GLY A 37 12.85 -2.25 40.94
CA GLY A 37 14.10 -2.23 40.20
C GLY A 37 14.72 -3.62 40.03
N LEU A 38 16.00 -3.66 39.64
CA LEU A 38 16.70 -4.91 39.41
C LEU A 38 16.92 -5.71 40.71
N PRO A 39 16.93 -7.05 40.64
CA PRO A 39 17.45 -7.88 41.71
C PRO A 39 18.97 -7.78 41.80
N ASP A 40 19.53 -7.86 43.00
CA ASP A 40 20.99 -7.97 43.14
C ASP A 40 21.47 -9.32 42.60
N VAL A 41 20.83 -10.39 43.07
CA VAL A 41 21.18 -11.77 42.74
C VAL A 41 19.93 -12.61 42.50
N ILE A 42 19.90 -13.29 41.36
CA ILE A 42 18.94 -14.36 41.07
C ILE A 42 19.64 -15.71 41.20
N ILE A 43 19.02 -16.62 41.96
CA ILE A 43 19.50 -17.98 42.15
C ILE A 43 18.69 -18.90 41.24
N VAL A 44 19.39 -19.59 40.33
CA VAL A 44 18.82 -20.59 39.44
C VAL A 44 18.90 -21.95 40.12
N GLU A 45 17.78 -22.65 40.21
CA GLU A 45 17.68 -23.94 40.90
C GLU A 45 17.08 -25.00 39.99
N ARG A 46 17.54 -26.24 40.17
CA ARG A 46 17.11 -27.42 39.42
C ARG A 46 16.65 -28.53 40.35
N ALA A 47 15.61 -29.26 39.96
CA ALA A 47 15.19 -30.51 40.60
C ALA A 47 14.94 -31.60 39.54
N TRP A 48 15.26 -32.84 39.87
CA TRP A 48 14.97 -33.99 39.03
C TRP A 48 13.53 -34.45 39.23
N LEU A 49 12.84 -34.80 38.13
CA LEU A 49 11.50 -35.36 38.17
C LEU A 49 11.56 -36.87 37.92
N ASN A 50 10.97 -37.63 38.84
CA ASN A 50 10.82 -39.08 38.71
C ASN A 50 9.44 -39.48 38.14
N GLU A 51 8.59 -38.49 37.81
CA GLU A 51 7.24 -38.70 37.32
C GLU A 51 7.20 -38.73 35.79
N ASP A 52 6.33 -39.56 35.22
CA ASP A 52 6.15 -39.63 33.77
C ASP A 52 5.53 -38.34 33.23
N LEU A 53 6.13 -37.81 32.16
CA LEU A 53 5.55 -36.69 31.40
C LEU A 53 4.56 -37.21 30.34
N PRO A 54 3.52 -36.43 30.00
CA PRO A 54 2.65 -36.76 28.87
C PRO A 54 3.44 -36.86 27.56
N GLN A 55 3.15 -37.90 26.76
CA GLN A 55 3.86 -38.14 25.49
C GLN A 55 3.47 -37.12 24.40
N PRO A 56 4.44 -36.50 23.68
CA PRO A 56 4.17 -35.50 22.65
C PRO A 56 3.25 -35.96 21.52
N ALA A 57 3.34 -37.23 21.10
CA ALA A 57 2.57 -37.78 19.98
C ALA A 57 1.05 -37.88 20.26
N LYS A 58 0.62 -37.78 21.53
CA LYS A 58 -0.81 -37.75 21.91
C LYS A 58 -1.41 -36.34 21.86
N LEU A 59 -0.61 -35.30 21.54
CA LEU A 59 -0.99 -33.88 21.60
C LEU A 59 -1.29 -33.26 20.22
N ALA A 60 -1.52 -34.07 19.19
CA ALA A 60 -1.62 -33.66 17.77
C ALA A 60 -2.86 -32.81 17.39
N GLY A 61 -3.47 -32.06 18.31
CA GLY A 61 -4.77 -31.38 18.10
C GLY A 61 -4.82 -29.87 18.36
N GLY A 62 -3.75 -29.22 18.82
CA GLY A 62 -3.74 -27.78 19.08
C GLY A 62 -2.76 -27.39 20.18
N ALA A 63 -2.36 -26.12 20.19
CA ALA A 63 -1.45 -25.45 21.13
C ALA A 63 -1.05 -26.28 22.37
N GLY A 64 0.24 -26.64 22.43
CA GLY A 64 0.82 -27.65 23.32
C GLY A 64 0.32 -27.63 24.75
N GLU A 65 -0.19 -28.77 25.22
CA GLU A 65 -0.40 -28.99 26.65
C GLU A 65 0.90 -28.74 27.42
N PRO A 66 0.84 -28.13 28.61
CA PRO A 66 2.01 -28.02 29.48
C PRO A 66 2.60 -29.41 29.72
N LEU A 67 3.89 -29.58 29.42
CA LEU A 67 4.62 -30.84 29.62
C LEU A 67 4.97 -31.03 31.10
N VAL A 68 3.94 -31.11 31.94
CA VAL A 68 4.05 -31.29 33.39
C VAL A 68 3.41 -32.61 33.82
N PRO A 69 3.82 -33.18 34.96
CA PRO A 69 3.18 -34.38 35.48
C PRO A 69 1.67 -34.22 35.68
N ILE A 70 0.91 -35.28 35.38
CA ILE A 70 -0.54 -35.29 35.55
C ILE A 70 -0.97 -35.02 37.00
N ALA A 71 -0.14 -35.46 37.96
CA ALA A 71 -0.36 -35.27 39.38
C ALA A 71 -0.29 -33.81 39.84
N TRP A 72 0.22 -32.89 38.99
CA TRP A 72 0.24 -31.46 39.30
C TRP A 72 -1.07 -30.76 38.94
N TRP A 73 -1.95 -31.41 38.18
CA TRP A 73 -3.27 -30.88 37.83
C TRP A 73 -4.27 -31.15 38.95
N ASP A 74 -4.79 -30.10 39.55
CA ASP A 74 -5.83 -30.21 40.58
C ASP A 74 -7.16 -30.53 39.89
N HIS A 75 -7.81 -31.61 40.33
CA HIS A 75 -9.06 -32.11 39.74
C HIS A 75 -10.26 -31.55 40.51
N HIS A 76 -11.10 -30.79 39.82
CA HIS A 76 -12.33 -30.22 40.40
C HIS A 76 -13.59 -31.00 40.00
N GLY A 77 -13.47 -31.96 39.08
CA GLY A 77 -14.58 -32.72 38.54
C GLY A 77 -15.44 -31.87 37.59
N ASP A 78 -16.73 -32.17 37.53
CA ASP A 78 -17.68 -31.47 36.67
C ASP A 78 -18.13 -30.16 37.31
N VAL A 79 -17.90 -29.04 36.62
CA VAL A 79 -18.12 -27.68 37.14
C VAL A 79 -19.18 -26.95 36.32
N THR A 80 -20.24 -26.49 36.99
CA THR A 80 -21.26 -25.61 36.39
C THR A 80 -21.02 -24.16 36.83
N PRO A 81 -20.60 -23.24 35.95
CA PRO A 81 -20.51 -21.82 36.29
C PRO A 81 -21.89 -21.26 36.67
N ILE A 82 -21.92 -20.38 37.67
CA ILE A 82 -23.16 -19.86 38.29
C ILE A 82 -23.37 -18.38 37.99
N GLY A 83 -24.62 -17.91 37.94
CA GLY A 83 -24.96 -16.50 37.75
C GLY A 83 -26.04 -16.25 36.70
N PHE A 84 -26.23 -15.00 36.31
CA PHE A 84 -27.13 -14.60 35.23
C PHE A 84 -26.35 -13.71 34.24
N LEU A 85 -25.89 -14.31 33.13
CA LEU A 85 -25.18 -13.69 31.99
C LEU A 85 -24.26 -12.49 32.34
N PRO A 86 -22.95 -12.69 32.57
CA PRO A 86 -22.22 -13.95 32.38
C PRO A 86 -22.42 -14.94 33.55
N LEU A 87 -22.38 -16.23 33.22
CA LEU A 87 -22.14 -17.30 34.21
C LEU A 87 -20.67 -17.22 34.62
N ILE A 88 -20.38 -17.32 35.91
CA ILE A 88 -19.03 -17.12 36.46
C ILE A 88 -18.61 -18.37 37.21
N TYR A 89 -17.38 -18.80 36.95
CA TYR A 89 -16.65 -19.72 37.81
C TYR A 89 -15.39 -19.02 38.32
N GLN A 90 -15.17 -19.09 39.63
CA GLN A 90 -14.08 -18.44 40.33
C GLN A 90 -13.24 -19.52 41.01
N LEU A 91 -11.96 -19.55 40.69
CA LEU A 91 -10.96 -20.36 41.36
C LEU A 91 -10.60 -19.75 42.71
N SER A 92 -10.16 -20.58 43.65
CA SER A 92 -9.72 -20.12 44.97
C SER A 92 -8.48 -19.24 44.86
N ASP A 93 -7.57 -19.59 43.95
CA ASP A 93 -6.27 -18.97 43.76
C ASP A 93 -5.99 -18.78 42.26
N PRO A 94 -5.13 -17.81 41.89
CA PRO A 94 -4.68 -17.66 40.51
C PRO A 94 -3.86 -18.85 40.04
N VAL A 95 -4.23 -19.40 38.88
CA VAL A 95 -3.56 -20.54 38.24
C VAL A 95 -2.96 -20.15 36.89
N GLN A 96 -2.06 -20.97 36.35
CA GLN A 96 -1.40 -20.73 35.06
C GLN A 96 -2.11 -21.45 33.91
N ALA A 97 -2.84 -22.52 34.19
CA ALA A 97 -3.64 -23.19 33.17
C ALA A 97 -4.91 -23.82 33.72
N VAL A 98 -5.91 -23.96 32.86
CA VAL A 98 -7.10 -24.79 33.09
C VAL A 98 -7.39 -25.61 31.86
N ARG A 99 -7.96 -26.80 32.06
CA ARG A 99 -8.47 -27.64 30.99
C ARG A 99 -9.79 -28.30 31.36
N PHE A 100 -10.66 -28.46 30.37
CA PHE A 100 -11.98 -29.06 30.51
C PHE A 100 -12.58 -29.39 29.15
N VAL A 101 -13.63 -30.21 29.12
CA VAL A 101 -14.51 -30.38 27.95
C VAL A 101 -15.73 -29.49 28.14
N TYR A 102 -15.99 -28.60 27.20
CA TYR A 102 -17.18 -27.75 27.26
C TYR A 102 -18.42 -28.52 26.80
N ARG A 103 -19.47 -28.51 27.62
CA ARG A 103 -20.80 -29.04 27.29
C ARG A 103 -21.85 -27.94 27.34
N GLY A 104 -22.54 -27.70 26.23
CA GLY A 104 -23.57 -26.65 26.13
C GLY A 104 -23.68 -26.02 24.75
N GLY A 105 -24.62 -25.07 24.60
CA GLY A 105 -24.79 -24.31 23.36
C GLY A 105 -23.56 -23.43 23.05
N LYS A 106 -23.48 -22.92 21.82
CA LYS A 106 -22.41 -22.00 21.40
C LYS A 106 -22.30 -20.82 22.37
N ALA A 107 -21.10 -20.58 22.89
CA ALA A 107 -20.87 -19.60 23.95
C ALA A 107 -19.59 -18.80 23.72
N ARG A 108 -19.46 -17.65 24.37
CA ARG A 108 -18.19 -16.90 24.47
C ARG A 108 -17.62 -17.08 25.87
N LEU A 109 -16.35 -17.48 25.96
CA LEU A 109 -15.60 -17.59 27.21
C LEU A 109 -14.62 -16.42 27.30
N LEU A 110 -14.70 -15.65 28.38
CA LEU A 110 -13.65 -14.73 28.80
C LEU A 110 -12.94 -15.31 30.01
N VAL A 111 -11.62 -15.34 29.99
CA VAL A 111 -10.78 -15.69 31.13
C VAL A 111 -10.11 -14.43 31.63
N LYS A 112 -10.20 -14.17 32.93
CA LYS A 112 -9.75 -12.94 33.56
C LYS A 112 -8.84 -13.22 34.74
N ASP A 113 -7.86 -12.35 34.86
CA ASP A 113 -7.15 -12.11 36.11
C ASP A 113 -7.98 -11.11 36.93
N SER A 114 -8.52 -11.54 38.07
CA SER A 114 -9.33 -10.69 38.94
C SER A 114 -8.54 -9.57 39.60
N VAL A 115 -7.22 -9.72 39.75
CA VAL A 115 -6.34 -8.73 40.40
C VAL A 115 -6.13 -7.53 39.46
N THR A 116 -5.80 -7.79 38.20
CA THR A 116 -5.57 -6.73 37.21
C THR A 116 -6.85 -6.33 36.46
N GLY A 117 -7.90 -7.14 36.52
CA GLY A 117 -9.11 -6.99 35.72
C GLY A 117 -8.93 -7.30 34.22
N ARG A 118 -7.71 -7.71 33.82
CA ARG A 118 -7.36 -7.94 32.42
C ARG A 118 -7.97 -9.26 31.91
N THR A 119 -8.53 -9.21 30.70
CA THR A 119 -8.90 -10.43 29.95
C THR A 119 -7.63 -11.05 29.39
N VAL A 120 -7.32 -12.27 29.82
CA VAL A 120 -6.15 -13.04 29.38
C VAL A 120 -6.45 -14.00 28.22
N ALA A 121 -7.72 -14.40 28.06
CA ALA A 121 -8.18 -15.16 26.91
C ALA A 121 -9.65 -14.84 26.58
N ASP A 122 -9.98 -14.83 25.29
CA ASP A 122 -11.33 -14.62 24.77
C ASP A 122 -11.54 -15.56 23.59
N ARG A 123 -12.54 -16.45 23.67
CA ARG A 123 -12.80 -17.41 22.60
C ARG A 123 -14.25 -17.83 22.53
N MET A 124 -14.66 -18.23 21.33
CA MET A 124 -15.92 -18.93 21.11
C MET A 124 -15.75 -20.43 21.43
N LEU A 125 -16.76 -20.98 22.10
CA LEU A 125 -16.87 -22.38 22.46
C LEU A 125 -18.04 -23.05 21.74
N VAL A 126 -17.89 -24.35 21.46
CA VAL A 126 -18.92 -25.24 20.91
C VAL A 126 -18.98 -26.55 21.70
N ASP A 127 -20.15 -27.19 21.72
CA ASP A 127 -20.37 -28.43 22.47
C ASP A 127 -19.34 -29.52 22.14
N GLY A 128 -18.81 -30.18 23.18
CA GLY A 128 -17.79 -31.23 23.08
C GLY A 128 -16.37 -30.71 22.84
N GLN A 129 -16.14 -29.40 22.74
CA GLN A 129 -14.80 -28.85 22.54
C GLN A 129 -13.94 -29.06 23.79
N THR A 130 -12.76 -29.67 23.61
CA THR A 130 -11.70 -29.64 24.63
C THR A 130 -11.07 -28.24 24.66
N VAL A 131 -11.09 -27.63 25.83
CA VAL A 131 -10.58 -26.29 26.07
C VAL A 131 -9.34 -26.41 26.96
N LEU A 132 -8.26 -25.77 26.51
CA LEU A 132 -7.07 -25.49 27.29
C LEU A 132 -6.84 -23.98 27.24
N VAL A 133 -6.65 -23.37 28.39
CA VAL A 133 -6.26 -21.96 28.51
C VAL A 133 -4.99 -21.89 29.34
N GLN A 134 -3.99 -21.16 28.85
CA GLN A 134 -2.72 -20.90 29.53
C GLN A 134 -2.48 -19.39 29.57
N ALA A 135 -2.07 -18.87 30.72
CA ALA A 135 -1.71 -17.46 30.88
C ALA A 135 -0.80 -17.28 32.13
N PRO A 136 -0.14 -16.11 32.31
CA PRO A 136 0.73 -15.87 33.47
C PRO A 136 0.01 -16.07 34.81
N GLY A 137 -1.26 -15.69 34.88
CA GLY A 137 -2.13 -15.93 36.04
C GLY A 137 -3.55 -15.54 35.71
N PHE A 138 -4.51 -16.34 36.17
CA PHE A 138 -5.94 -16.03 36.12
C PHE A 138 -6.68 -16.88 37.14
N ASP A 139 -7.85 -16.40 37.55
CA ASP A 139 -8.65 -17.05 38.58
C ASP A 139 -10.14 -17.02 38.22
N ARG A 140 -10.55 -16.33 37.16
CA ARG A 140 -11.95 -16.13 36.82
C ARG A 140 -12.29 -16.51 35.39
N LEU A 141 -13.27 -17.40 35.23
CA LEU A 141 -13.86 -17.78 33.95
C LEU A 141 -15.27 -17.19 33.84
N GLN A 142 -15.54 -16.43 32.78
CA GLN A 142 -16.85 -15.84 32.48
C GLN A 142 -17.40 -16.43 31.19
N LEU A 143 -18.51 -17.16 31.31
CA LEU A 143 -19.20 -17.80 30.20
C LEU A 143 -20.47 -17.02 29.85
N TYR A 144 -20.53 -16.50 28.63
CA TYR A 144 -21.71 -15.85 28.07
C TYR A 144 -22.57 -16.89 27.36
N ALA A 145 -23.39 -17.59 28.14
CA ALA A 145 -24.34 -18.60 27.70
C ALA A 145 -25.55 -18.67 28.65
N ALA A 146 -26.66 -19.24 28.19
CA ALA A 146 -27.81 -19.52 29.05
C ALA A 146 -27.51 -20.62 30.09
N SER A 147 -26.70 -21.61 29.70
CA SER A 147 -26.16 -22.67 30.55
C SER A 147 -24.86 -23.20 29.93
N GLY A 148 -24.04 -23.87 30.73
CA GLY A 148 -22.85 -24.57 30.28
C GLY A 148 -22.27 -25.40 31.40
N LEU A 149 -21.53 -26.44 31.04
CA LEU A 149 -20.85 -27.34 31.96
C LEU A 149 -19.39 -27.45 31.50
N PHE A 150 -18.47 -27.34 32.45
CA PHE A 150 -17.07 -27.65 32.28
C PHE A 150 -16.84 -29.08 32.80
N GLU A 151 -16.92 -30.06 31.90
CA GLU A 151 -16.74 -31.47 32.21
C GLU A 151 -15.24 -31.77 32.45
N ASN A 152 -14.94 -32.57 33.48
CA ASN A 152 -13.57 -32.91 33.90
C ASN A 152 -12.66 -31.67 34.07
N PHE A 153 -13.16 -30.64 34.76
CA PHE A 153 -12.43 -29.40 34.97
C PHE A 153 -11.20 -29.61 35.86
N GLN A 154 -10.06 -29.15 35.36
CA GLN A 154 -8.77 -29.24 36.01
C GLN A 154 -8.03 -27.90 35.95
N SER A 155 -7.28 -27.58 37.00
CA SER A 155 -6.42 -26.39 37.05
C SER A 155 -4.97 -26.75 37.34
N LEU A 156 -4.05 -25.87 36.95
CA LEU A 156 -2.62 -26.05 37.15
C LEU A 156 -2.02 -24.78 37.76
N ASP A 157 -1.66 -24.86 39.04
CA ASP A 157 -0.85 -23.87 39.72
C ASP A 157 0.63 -24.27 39.68
N LEU A 158 1.43 -23.51 38.93
CA LEU A 158 2.88 -23.69 38.82
C LEU A 158 3.66 -22.92 39.89
N PHE A 159 3.02 -22.13 40.74
CA PHE A 159 3.64 -21.52 41.93
C PHE A 159 3.52 -22.40 43.18
N ALA A 160 2.60 -23.38 43.17
CA ALA A 160 2.44 -24.34 44.25
C ALA A 160 3.75 -25.12 44.53
N ASP A 161 4.05 -25.33 45.81
CA ASP A 161 5.16 -26.21 46.21
C ASP A 161 4.81 -27.67 45.90
N ARG A 162 5.66 -28.31 45.08
CA ARG A 162 5.52 -29.71 44.67
C ARG A 162 6.42 -30.66 45.46
N GLY A 163 7.03 -30.21 46.56
CA GLY A 163 7.88 -31.03 47.42
C GLY A 163 9.19 -31.49 46.75
N LEU A 164 9.61 -30.77 45.71
CA LEU A 164 10.81 -31.09 44.93
C LEU A 164 12.10 -30.74 45.69
N ARG A 165 13.15 -31.53 45.48
CA ARG A 165 14.48 -31.29 46.06
C ARG A 165 15.32 -30.40 45.16
N TRP A 166 15.36 -29.11 45.49
CA TRP A 166 16.04 -28.08 44.70
C TRP A 166 17.54 -28.02 44.98
N ARG A 167 18.35 -28.01 43.91
CA ARG A 167 19.80 -27.78 43.93
C ARG A 167 20.13 -26.49 43.20
N PRO A 168 20.86 -25.55 43.82
CA PRO A 168 21.37 -24.35 43.12
C PRO A 168 22.34 -24.72 41.99
N LEU A 169 22.18 -24.07 40.84
CA LEU A 169 23.07 -24.17 39.68
C LEU A 169 23.96 -22.94 39.54
N ALA A 170 23.36 -21.76 39.70
CA ALA A 170 24.05 -20.50 39.49
C ALA A 170 23.48 -19.39 40.38
N ARG A 171 24.31 -18.40 40.68
CA ARG A 171 23.93 -17.13 41.31
C ARG A 171 24.30 -16.02 40.31
N ILE A 172 23.28 -15.48 39.65
CA ILE A 172 23.42 -14.49 38.58
C ILE A 172 23.35 -13.10 39.19
N LYS A 173 24.41 -12.31 39.04
CA LYS A 173 24.48 -10.94 39.61
C LYS A 173 23.86 -9.95 38.63
N VAL A 174 22.55 -9.82 38.69
CA VAL A 174 21.76 -9.03 37.72
C VAL A 174 22.10 -7.54 37.83
N ALA A 175 21.98 -6.92 39.00
CA ALA A 175 22.28 -5.49 39.18
C ALA A 175 23.75 -5.12 38.86
N ALA A 176 24.70 -6.03 39.11
CA ALA A 176 26.11 -5.80 38.79
C ALA A 176 26.37 -5.66 37.28
N THR A 177 25.48 -6.24 36.45
CA THR A 177 25.56 -6.19 34.98
C THR A 177 25.54 -4.75 34.44
N VAL A 178 24.89 -3.83 35.15
CA VAL A 178 24.83 -2.40 34.78
C VAL A 178 26.22 -1.74 34.78
N GLY A 179 27.17 -2.27 35.57
CA GLY A 179 28.54 -1.77 35.65
C GLY A 179 29.57 -2.57 34.83
N ALA A 180 29.13 -3.57 34.06
CA ALA A 180 30.02 -4.48 33.35
C ALA A 180 30.11 -4.13 31.86
N GLU A 181 31.29 -4.34 31.28
CA GLU A 181 31.52 -4.21 29.84
C GLU A 181 30.88 -5.37 29.07
N LEU A 182 30.55 -5.13 27.80
CA LEU A 182 29.92 -6.15 26.96
C LEU A 182 30.74 -7.45 26.90
N ASP A 183 32.06 -7.35 26.78
CA ASP A 183 32.95 -8.52 26.71
C ASP A 183 32.89 -9.39 27.97
N GLU A 184 32.69 -8.79 29.15
CA GLU A 184 32.59 -9.54 30.41
C GLU A 184 31.27 -10.32 30.49
N VAL A 185 30.16 -9.69 30.07
CA VAL A 185 28.82 -10.31 30.13
C VAL A 185 28.56 -11.23 28.95
N ALA A 186 29.27 -11.03 27.82
CA ALA A 186 29.20 -11.87 26.63
C ALA A 186 29.57 -13.33 26.94
N LEU A 187 30.42 -13.55 27.95
CA LEU A 187 30.75 -14.88 28.47
C LEU A 187 29.54 -15.67 29.01
N ARG A 188 28.40 -15.00 29.26
CA ARG A 188 27.14 -15.69 29.55
C ARG A 188 26.63 -16.50 28.36
N TYR A 189 27.09 -16.22 27.14
CA TYR A 189 26.66 -16.77 25.84
C TYR A 189 27.84 -17.39 25.07
N ASP A 190 27.69 -18.62 24.53
CA ASP A 190 28.80 -19.31 23.83
C ASP A 190 29.02 -18.82 22.38
N ASN A 191 28.21 -17.88 21.89
CA ASN A 191 28.38 -17.28 20.56
C ASN A 191 28.77 -15.80 20.72
N PRO A 192 29.39 -15.19 19.68
CA PRO A 192 29.61 -13.75 19.66
C PRO A 192 28.29 -13.00 19.89
N PRO A 193 28.29 -11.95 20.73
CA PRO A 193 27.10 -11.16 20.95
C PRO A 193 26.70 -10.45 19.65
N THR A 194 25.41 -10.33 19.44
CA THR A 194 24.82 -9.59 18.31
C THR A 194 24.67 -8.11 18.60
N LEU A 195 24.69 -7.72 19.88
CA LEU A 195 24.81 -6.34 20.30
C LEU A 195 26.22 -5.82 20.03
N THR A 196 26.30 -4.60 19.51
CA THR A 196 27.54 -3.82 19.49
C THR A 196 27.81 -3.20 20.86
N ALA A 197 29.06 -2.79 21.12
CA ALA A 197 29.41 -2.08 22.35
C ALA A 197 28.62 -0.78 22.54
N ALA A 198 28.25 -0.09 21.46
CA ALA A 198 27.43 1.12 21.51
C ALA A 198 25.99 0.80 21.94
N GLU A 199 25.36 -0.21 21.33
CA GLU A 199 24.01 -0.66 21.71
C GLU A 199 23.97 -1.19 23.16
N TRP A 200 25.04 -1.83 23.61
CA TRP A 200 25.18 -2.24 25.02
C TRP A 200 25.21 -1.03 25.96
N ALA A 201 26.02 -0.01 25.65
CA ALA A 201 26.09 1.21 26.45
C ALA A 201 24.74 1.94 26.50
N GLU A 202 23.99 2.00 25.39
CA GLU A 202 22.64 2.56 25.35
C GLU A 202 21.66 1.76 26.22
N LEU A 203 21.72 0.43 26.20
CA LEU A 203 20.88 -0.41 27.07
C LEU A 203 21.20 -0.18 28.55
N VAL A 204 22.48 -0.14 28.91
CA VAL A 204 22.94 0.13 30.28
C VAL A 204 22.50 1.51 30.76
N GLU A 205 22.63 2.54 29.91
CA GLU A 205 22.15 3.89 30.21
C GLU A 205 20.63 3.90 30.39
N GLY A 206 19.87 3.25 29.51
CA GLY A 206 18.42 3.13 29.62
C GLY A 206 17.98 2.50 30.94
N VAL A 207 18.71 1.49 31.42
CA VAL A 207 18.47 0.86 32.72
C VAL A 207 18.82 1.79 33.88
N ALA A 208 19.93 2.53 33.79
CA ALA A 208 20.29 3.52 34.80
C ALA A 208 19.22 4.62 34.91
N GLN A 209 18.71 5.10 33.78
CA GLN A 209 17.59 6.07 33.73
C GLN A 209 16.30 5.47 34.30
N ALA A 210 16.00 4.21 33.99
CA ALA A 210 14.85 3.52 34.57
C ALA A 210 14.96 3.39 36.10
N GLY A 211 16.17 3.16 36.62
CA GLY A 211 16.45 3.16 38.06
C GLY A 211 16.22 4.50 38.77
N LEU A 212 16.20 5.62 38.04
CA LEU A 212 15.87 6.95 38.57
C LEU A 212 14.39 7.31 38.44
N SER A 213 13.61 6.50 37.72
CA SER A 213 12.20 6.76 37.47
C SER A 213 11.33 6.45 38.69
N THR A 214 10.22 7.19 38.82
CA THR A 214 9.20 7.00 39.88
C THR A 214 7.80 7.09 39.28
N LEU A 215 6.76 6.74 40.04
CA LEU A 215 5.37 6.91 39.60
C LEU A 215 5.05 8.34 39.12
N ALA A 216 5.67 9.35 39.72
CA ALA A 216 5.46 10.76 39.35
C ALA A 216 6.01 11.12 37.96
N THR A 217 6.91 10.28 37.42
CA THR A 217 7.55 10.49 36.11
C THR A 217 6.82 9.78 34.97
N ILE A 218 5.78 8.98 35.26
CA ILE A 218 5.01 8.26 34.26
C ILE A 218 4.08 9.22 33.52
N LYS A 219 4.12 9.19 32.19
CA LYS A 219 3.15 9.88 31.34
C LYS A 219 2.08 8.88 30.91
N GLU A 220 0.83 9.32 30.96
CA GLU A 220 -0.30 8.51 30.51
C GLU A 220 -0.17 8.22 29.00
N GLY A 221 -0.27 6.94 28.62
CA GLY A 221 -0.20 6.50 27.23
C GLY A 221 1.20 6.17 26.69
N GLU A 222 2.26 6.42 27.46
CA GLU A 222 3.64 6.04 27.11
C GLU A 222 4.11 4.84 27.96
N PRO A 223 4.92 3.92 27.41
CA PRO A 223 5.55 2.88 28.22
C PRO A 223 6.48 3.53 29.25
N THR A 224 6.46 3.03 30.48
CA THR A 224 7.41 3.44 31.52
C THR A 224 8.85 3.11 31.09
N PRO A 225 9.85 3.78 31.68
CA PRO A 225 11.25 3.43 31.43
C PRO A 225 11.56 1.95 31.70
N TRP A 226 11.01 1.38 32.78
CA TRP A 226 11.15 -0.04 33.08
C TRP A 226 10.46 -0.95 32.07
N GLU A 227 9.25 -0.60 31.60
CA GLU A 227 8.59 -1.35 30.53
C GLU A 227 9.41 -1.32 29.24
N SER A 228 10.02 -0.17 28.91
CA SER A 228 10.89 -0.04 27.73
C SER A 228 12.12 -0.94 27.82
N VAL A 229 12.76 -1.00 28.99
CA VAL A 229 13.86 -1.95 29.27
C VAL A 229 13.38 -3.39 29.10
N CYS A 230 12.24 -3.75 29.71
CA CYS A 230 11.67 -5.10 29.61
C CYS A 230 11.32 -5.48 28.15
N LEU A 231 10.89 -4.51 27.33
CA LEU A 231 10.66 -4.72 25.90
C LEU A 231 11.96 -5.06 25.18
N VAL A 232 13.04 -4.30 25.38
CA VAL A 232 14.35 -4.54 24.74
C VAL A 232 14.94 -5.89 25.15
N LEU A 233 14.95 -6.19 26.45
CA LEU A 233 15.33 -7.52 26.97
C LEU A 233 14.41 -8.62 26.45
N GLY A 234 13.20 -8.27 26.04
CA GLY A 234 12.22 -9.19 25.52
C GLY A 234 12.25 -9.47 24.03
N LEU A 235 13.00 -8.68 23.27
CA LEU A 235 13.15 -8.86 21.82
C LEU A 235 13.90 -10.15 21.49
N ARG A 236 14.93 -10.48 22.28
CA ARG A 236 15.82 -11.63 22.05
C ARG A 236 16.16 -12.33 23.35
N TRP A 237 16.29 -13.65 23.31
CA TRP A 237 16.71 -14.42 24.48
C TRP A 237 18.14 -14.10 24.88
N GLU A 238 19.01 -13.86 23.90
CA GLU A 238 20.37 -13.38 24.07
C GLU A 238 20.43 -12.11 24.92
N HIS A 239 19.61 -11.09 24.63
CA HIS A 239 19.59 -9.86 25.43
C HIS A 239 19.23 -10.14 26.88
N ALA A 240 18.21 -10.98 27.11
CA ALA A 240 17.86 -11.40 28.46
C ALA A 240 19.01 -12.15 29.13
N LEU A 241 19.68 -13.07 28.44
CA LEU A 241 20.83 -13.81 28.94
C LEU A 241 21.99 -12.88 29.33
N LEU A 242 22.41 -12.01 28.41
CA LEU A 242 23.49 -11.03 28.64
C LEU A 242 23.17 -10.13 29.83
N PHE A 243 21.91 -9.72 30.00
CA PHE A 243 21.49 -8.87 31.11
C PHE A 243 21.22 -9.62 32.44
N GLY A 244 21.37 -10.95 32.47
CA GLY A 244 21.13 -11.75 33.68
C GLY A 244 19.65 -12.04 33.95
N HIS A 245 18.78 -11.93 32.94
CA HIS A 245 17.38 -12.36 32.91
C HIS A 245 17.18 -13.69 32.17
N GLY A 246 18.26 -14.37 31.82
CA GLY A 246 18.27 -15.67 31.17
C GLY A 246 19.39 -16.55 31.70
N PHE A 247 19.29 -17.84 31.42
CA PHE A 247 20.31 -18.83 31.74
C PHE A 247 20.20 -20.00 30.76
N PHE A 248 21.30 -20.71 30.52
CA PHE A 248 21.24 -22.03 29.91
C PHE A 248 21.98 -23.06 30.76
N ASP A 249 21.30 -24.19 31.01
CA ASP A 249 21.87 -25.36 31.71
C ASP A 249 22.36 -26.35 30.65
N GLY A 250 23.66 -26.28 30.36
CA GLY A 250 24.30 -26.95 29.24
C GLY A 250 25.83 -26.84 29.29
N PRO A 251 26.54 -27.48 28.36
CA PRO A 251 28.00 -27.35 28.24
C PRO A 251 28.37 -25.90 27.90
N ARG A 252 29.47 -25.40 28.49
CA ARG A 252 29.95 -24.02 28.32
C ARG A 252 31.41 -24.02 27.87
N GLN A 253 31.79 -23.04 27.06
CA GLN A 253 33.20 -22.83 26.70
C GLN A 253 33.92 -22.02 27.78
N GLU A 254 33.25 -20.98 28.29
CA GLU A 254 33.78 -20.09 29.32
C GLU A 254 32.72 -19.82 30.40
N LEU A 255 33.17 -19.41 31.59
CA LEU A 255 32.29 -19.02 32.68
C LEU A 255 32.45 -17.51 32.93
N PRO A 256 31.35 -16.74 32.96
CA PRO A 256 31.40 -15.31 33.24
C PRO A 256 31.94 -15.06 34.66
N THR A 257 32.90 -14.15 34.81
CA THR A 257 33.50 -13.79 36.11
C THR A 257 32.54 -13.07 37.05
N ILE A 258 31.52 -12.41 36.49
CA ILE A 258 30.53 -11.67 37.24
C ILE A 258 29.59 -12.60 38.05
N ASP A 259 29.31 -13.81 37.55
CA ASP A 259 28.36 -14.75 38.17
C ASP A 259 29.06 -15.87 38.94
N GLU A 260 28.32 -16.56 39.81
CA GLU A 260 28.81 -17.76 40.51
C GLU A 260 28.09 -18.99 39.95
N ILE A 261 28.72 -19.67 38.98
CA ILE A 261 28.19 -20.88 38.33
C ILE A 261 28.90 -22.11 38.87
N VAL A 262 28.13 -23.12 39.30
CA VAL A 262 28.69 -24.40 39.76
C VAL A 262 28.80 -25.34 38.56
N GLU A 263 29.98 -25.36 37.92
CA GLU A 263 30.23 -26.09 36.67
C GLU A 263 29.86 -27.58 36.75
N ASP A 264 30.24 -28.27 37.83
CA ASP A 264 29.91 -29.68 38.08
C ASP A 264 28.39 -29.96 38.17
N ASN A 265 27.58 -28.91 38.32
CA ASN A 265 26.13 -29.03 38.36
C ASN A 265 25.49 -28.88 36.97
N LEU A 266 26.20 -28.36 35.97
CA LEU A 266 25.66 -28.15 34.63
C LEU A 266 25.45 -29.48 33.91
N LEU A 267 24.43 -29.54 33.06
CA LEU A 267 24.20 -30.68 32.20
C LEU A 267 25.18 -30.68 31.03
N THR A 268 25.82 -31.81 30.75
CA THR A 268 26.73 -31.97 29.59
C THR A 268 26.04 -32.60 28.38
N THR A 269 24.92 -33.28 28.60
CA THR A 269 24.13 -33.98 27.58
C THR A 269 22.65 -33.94 27.93
N VAL A 270 21.79 -34.32 26.97
CA VAL A 270 20.35 -34.49 27.22
C VAL A 270 20.15 -35.39 28.46
N PRO A 271 19.42 -34.94 29.48
CA PRO A 271 19.21 -35.73 30.68
C PRO A 271 18.31 -36.93 30.39
N ALA A 272 18.52 -38.04 31.10
CA ALA A 272 17.66 -39.23 30.99
C ALA A 272 16.27 -39.06 31.63
N GLN A 273 16.10 -38.05 32.47
CA GLN A 273 14.86 -37.76 33.20
C GLN A 273 14.47 -36.30 33.02
N ALA A 274 13.18 -36.01 33.13
CA ALA A 274 12.67 -34.65 33.09
C ALA A 274 13.25 -33.83 34.24
N VAL A 275 13.38 -32.53 33.99
CA VAL A 275 14.01 -31.60 34.91
C VAL A 275 13.06 -30.44 35.17
N ALA A 276 12.85 -30.12 36.44
CA ALA A 276 12.14 -28.91 36.85
C ALA A 276 13.15 -27.80 37.18
N TYR A 277 12.84 -26.59 36.75
CA TYR A 277 13.59 -25.37 37.05
C TYR A 277 12.71 -24.37 37.79
N ARG A 278 13.36 -23.61 38.66
CA ARG A 278 12.81 -22.36 39.21
C ARG A 278 13.93 -21.35 39.41
N VAL A 279 13.54 -20.09 39.51
CA VAL A 279 14.44 -19.02 39.94
C VAL A 279 13.89 -18.35 41.18
N ARG A 280 14.76 -17.81 42.02
CA ARG A 280 14.36 -17.00 43.17
C ARG A 280 15.35 -15.88 43.40
N GLU A 281 14.85 -14.78 43.94
CA GLU A 281 15.70 -13.72 44.42
C GLU A 281 16.37 -14.13 45.75
N GLU A 282 17.65 -13.79 45.90
CA GLU A 282 18.38 -14.03 47.15
C GLU A 282 17.77 -13.27 48.34
N LYS A 283 17.46 -11.98 48.15
CA LYS A 283 16.88 -11.11 49.19
C LYS A 283 15.39 -11.36 49.45
N LYS A 284 14.74 -12.21 48.65
CA LYS A 284 13.32 -12.60 48.81
C LYS A 284 12.35 -11.41 48.89
N ARG A 285 12.58 -10.33 48.11
CA ARG A 285 11.60 -9.23 48.01
C ARG A 285 10.36 -9.70 47.26
N VAL A 286 10.53 -10.67 46.36
CA VAL A 286 9.47 -11.37 45.64
C VAL A 286 9.51 -12.87 45.91
N GLY A 287 8.38 -13.55 45.68
CA GLY A 287 8.30 -15.01 45.76
C GLY A 287 9.16 -15.72 44.70
N PRO A 288 9.41 -17.03 44.84
CA PRO A 288 10.05 -17.81 43.79
C PRO A 288 9.21 -17.78 42.50
N SER A 289 9.85 -18.08 41.37
CA SER A 289 9.15 -18.18 40.10
C SER A 289 8.17 -19.34 40.06
N ASN A 290 7.29 -19.33 39.05
CA ASN A 290 6.61 -20.56 38.66
C ASN A 290 7.63 -21.63 38.27
N LEU A 291 7.21 -22.88 38.38
CA LEU A 291 7.98 -24.03 37.92
C LEU A 291 7.92 -24.13 36.40
N VAL A 292 9.04 -24.50 35.80
CA VAL A 292 9.13 -24.89 34.38
C VAL A 292 9.70 -26.28 34.30
N VAL A 293 9.08 -27.13 33.50
CA VAL A 293 9.53 -28.51 33.27
C VAL A 293 10.14 -28.62 31.88
N CYS A 294 11.40 -29.06 31.82
CA CYS A 294 12.10 -29.39 30.60
C CYS A 294 12.13 -30.92 30.44
N PRO A 295 11.62 -31.45 29.32
CA PRO A 295 11.56 -32.90 29.11
C PRO A 295 12.94 -33.51 28.79
N PRO A 296 13.11 -34.84 28.93
CA PRO A 296 14.36 -35.57 28.67
C PRO A 296 14.59 -35.88 27.19
N TRP A 297 14.16 -34.99 26.29
CA TRP A 297 14.34 -35.17 24.85
C TRP A 297 14.67 -33.85 24.17
N LEU A 298 15.23 -33.96 22.97
CA LEU A 298 15.56 -32.82 22.13
C LEU A 298 14.30 -32.08 21.71
N ILE A 299 14.36 -30.75 21.79
CA ILE A 299 13.34 -29.91 21.18
C ILE A 299 13.52 -29.97 19.66
N PRO A 300 12.46 -30.27 18.89
CA PRO A 300 12.54 -30.27 17.44
C PRO A 300 13.00 -28.91 16.89
N PRO A 301 13.76 -28.89 15.79
CA PRO A 301 14.11 -27.65 15.11
C PRO A 301 12.84 -26.94 14.60
N LEU A 302 12.92 -25.63 14.45
CA LEU A 302 11.83 -24.86 13.84
C LEU A 302 11.58 -25.32 12.40
N THR A 303 10.31 -25.40 12.03
CA THR A 303 9.94 -25.68 10.63
C THR A 303 10.02 -24.40 9.81
N ALA A 304 10.63 -24.48 8.62
CA ALA A 304 10.67 -23.36 7.69
C ALA A 304 9.25 -22.95 7.27
N PRO A 305 8.98 -21.64 7.09
CA PRO A 305 7.69 -21.19 6.58
C PRO A 305 7.48 -21.71 5.15
N GLY A 306 6.22 -21.72 4.71
CA GLY A 306 5.89 -21.86 3.29
C GLY A 306 6.57 -20.78 2.45
N GLN A 307 6.80 -21.06 1.16
CA GLN A 307 7.39 -20.06 0.26
C GLN A 307 6.60 -18.75 0.31
N PRO A 308 7.28 -17.60 0.46
CA PRO A 308 6.61 -16.31 0.40
C PRO A 308 5.89 -16.10 -0.93
N VAL A 309 4.88 -15.24 -0.94
CA VAL A 309 4.09 -14.89 -2.12
C VAL A 309 4.02 -13.38 -2.24
N PHE A 310 4.47 -12.85 -3.37
CA PHE A 310 4.31 -11.44 -3.72
C PHE A 310 2.85 -11.14 -4.07
N VAL A 311 2.30 -10.11 -3.47
CA VAL A 311 0.92 -9.65 -3.65
C VAL A 311 0.95 -8.25 -4.23
N LYS A 312 0.31 -8.09 -5.40
CA LYS A 312 0.28 -6.83 -6.16
C LYS A 312 1.67 -6.18 -6.32
N PRO A 313 2.66 -6.89 -6.89
CA PRO A 313 3.96 -6.30 -7.18
C PRO A 313 3.84 -5.24 -8.27
N GLU A 314 3.91 -3.98 -7.87
CA GLU A 314 3.81 -2.82 -8.77
C GLU A 314 5.08 -1.97 -8.67
N VAL A 315 5.43 -1.31 -9.77
CA VAL A 315 6.52 -0.33 -9.80
C VAL A 315 6.05 0.95 -10.48
N ARG A 316 6.41 2.09 -9.91
CA ARG A 316 5.99 3.42 -10.35
C ARG A 316 7.20 4.32 -10.48
N LEU A 317 7.21 5.15 -11.51
CA LEU A 317 8.13 6.28 -11.58
C LEU A 317 7.58 7.41 -10.72
N ARG A 318 8.36 7.90 -9.77
CA ARG A 318 8.02 9.02 -8.88
C ARG A 318 9.13 10.07 -8.89
N LEU A 319 8.82 11.24 -8.35
CA LEU A 319 9.80 12.27 -8.06
C LEU A 319 10.23 12.10 -6.61
N ASN A 320 11.52 11.92 -6.38
CA ASN A 320 12.08 11.93 -5.04
C ASN A 320 11.95 13.36 -4.47
N VAL A 321 11.31 13.50 -3.31
CA VAL A 321 11.00 14.82 -2.72
C VAL A 321 12.26 15.54 -2.22
N GLU A 322 13.30 14.78 -1.84
CA GLU A 322 14.54 15.35 -1.30
C GLU A 322 15.53 15.74 -2.40
N THR A 323 15.61 14.93 -3.47
CA THR A 323 16.59 15.17 -4.56
C THR A 323 15.98 15.82 -5.79
N GLU A 324 14.65 15.90 -5.87
CA GLU A 324 13.88 16.32 -7.06
C GLU A 324 14.25 15.53 -8.32
N GLN A 325 14.81 14.32 -8.17
CA GLN A 325 15.15 13.43 -9.29
C GLN A 325 14.09 12.35 -9.47
N PRO A 326 13.86 11.89 -10.72
CA PRO A 326 12.98 10.76 -10.97
C PRO A 326 13.60 9.47 -10.42
N GLU A 327 12.81 8.70 -9.67
CA GLU A 327 13.19 7.40 -9.13
C GLU A 327 12.07 6.37 -9.30
N PHE A 328 12.43 5.09 -9.37
CA PHE A 328 11.43 4.02 -9.35
C PHE A 328 11.16 3.59 -7.92
N GLU A 329 9.88 3.49 -7.56
CA GLU A 329 9.43 2.91 -6.31
C GLU A 329 8.63 1.64 -6.62
N ALA A 330 9.09 0.51 -6.11
CA ALA A 330 8.36 -0.75 -6.17
C ALA A 330 7.63 -1.00 -4.85
N THR A 331 6.33 -1.24 -4.92
CA THR A 331 5.46 -1.50 -3.76
C THR A 331 4.78 -2.85 -3.90
N TYR A 332 4.81 -3.65 -2.85
CA TYR A 332 4.22 -4.99 -2.84
C TYR A 332 3.91 -5.48 -1.43
N GLY A 333 2.95 -6.41 -1.32
CA GLY A 333 2.79 -7.25 -0.13
C GLY A 333 3.61 -8.52 -0.26
N LEU A 334 4.17 -9.01 0.84
CA LEU A 334 4.81 -10.31 0.92
C LEU A 334 4.09 -11.14 1.98
N ARG A 335 3.53 -12.29 1.59
CA ARG A 335 2.76 -13.19 2.46
C ARG A 335 3.42 -14.54 2.60
N TRP A 336 3.34 -15.17 3.75
CA TRP A 336 3.79 -16.55 3.96
C TRP A 336 2.87 -17.30 4.92
N GLN A 337 2.98 -18.63 4.89
CA GLN A 337 2.33 -19.52 5.84
C GLN A 337 3.35 -20.01 6.86
N GLN A 338 2.99 -20.01 8.14
CA GLN A 338 3.83 -20.50 9.22
C GLN A 338 3.14 -21.67 9.93
N ALA A 339 3.53 -22.89 9.56
CA ALA A 339 2.94 -24.10 10.15
C ALA A 339 3.43 -24.37 11.58
N ASP A 340 4.55 -23.79 11.99
CA ASP A 340 5.11 -23.96 13.32
C ASP A 340 4.50 -22.97 14.31
N ALA A 341 3.74 -23.47 15.28
CA ALA A 341 3.11 -22.64 16.30
C ALA A 341 4.10 -21.98 17.27
N LEU A 342 5.36 -22.45 17.32
CA LEU A 342 6.41 -21.83 18.13
C LEU A 342 7.07 -20.64 17.42
N ALA A 343 6.95 -20.54 16.10
CA ALA A 343 7.51 -19.43 15.36
C ALA A 343 6.73 -18.14 15.63
N LEU A 344 7.44 -17.10 16.07
CA LEU A 344 6.90 -15.77 16.35
C LEU A 344 7.15 -14.79 15.18
N GLY A 345 8.07 -15.15 14.29
CA GLY A 345 8.43 -14.35 13.14
C GLY A 345 9.18 -15.12 12.07
N VAL A 346 9.67 -14.38 11.09
CA VAL A 346 10.52 -14.82 10.02
C VAL A 346 11.67 -13.84 9.79
N ALA A 347 12.83 -14.35 9.42
CA ALA A 347 13.85 -13.58 8.71
C ALA A 347 13.65 -13.82 7.22
N VAL A 348 13.56 -12.74 6.45
CA VAL A 348 13.32 -12.76 5.01
C VAL A 348 14.57 -12.26 4.30
N GLU A 349 14.96 -12.99 3.26
CA GLU A 349 15.87 -12.51 2.24
C GLU A 349 15.09 -12.23 0.96
N GLU A 350 15.26 -11.03 0.42
CA GLU A 350 14.71 -10.59 -0.86
C GLU A 350 15.86 -10.36 -1.81
N GLU A 351 15.70 -10.79 -3.06
CA GLU A 351 16.66 -10.52 -4.12
C GLU A 351 15.98 -9.74 -5.22
N ILE A 352 16.61 -8.61 -5.56
CA ILE A 352 16.28 -7.77 -6.69
C ILE A 352 17.19 -8.21 -7.83
N GLY A 353 16.60 -8.72 -8.91
CA GLY A 353 17.34 -9.14 -10.09
C GLY A 353 18.03 -7.95 -10.79
N PRO A 354 19.08 -8.21 -11.59
CA PRO A 354 19.72 -7.17 -12.37
C PRO A 354 18.74 -6.56 -13.40
N SER A 355 18.93 -5.29 -13.74
CA SER A 355 18.16 -4.64 -14.79
C SER A 355 18.82 -4.88 -16.14
N PRO A 356 18.21 -5.65 -17.07
CA PRO A 356 18.77 -5.84 -18.40
C PRO A 356 18.82 -4.55 -19.23
N VAL A 357 17.93 -3.59 -18.97
CA VAL A 357 17.88 -2.31 -19.71
C VAL A 357 18.97 -1.34 -19.27
N THR A 358 19.22 -1.21 -17.96
CA THR A 358 20.19 -0.22 -17.43
C THR A 358 21.56 -0.84 -17.16
N GLY A 359 21.66 -2.17 -17.09
CA GLY A 359 22.87 -2.87 -16.68
C GLY A 359 23.15 -2.82 -15.17
N ALA A 360 22.21 -2.30 -14.37
CA ALA A 360 22.34 -2.27 -12.92
C ALA A 360 22.46 -3.68 -12.34
N ALA A 361 23.40 -3.86 -11.41
CA ALA A 361 23.59 -5.11 -10.71
C ALA A 361 22.39 -5.43 -9.80
N GLY A 362 22.15 -6.72 -9.57
CA GLY A 362 21.17 -7.16 -8.58
C GLY A 362 21.63 -6.86 -7.14
N GLU A 363 20.68 -6.89 -6.22
CA GLU A 363 20.88 -6.61 -4.81
C GLU A 363 20.16 -7.66 -3.94
N VAL A 364 20.75 -8.01 -2.80
CA VAL A 364 20.10 -8.86 -1.79
C VAL A 364 19.84 -8.02 -0.56
N LEU A 365 18.58 -8.01 -0.13
CA LEU A 365 18.11 -7.34 1.07
C LEU A 365 17.72 -8.40 2.11
N ALA A 366 17.95 -8.10 3.39
CA ALA A 366 17.51 -8.95 4.49
C ALA A 366 16.80 -8.13 5.56
N TYR A 367 15.72 -8.68 6.12
CA TYR A 367 15.00 -8.06 7.24
C TYR A 367 14.26 -9.11 8.08
N GLN A 368 13.83 -8.72 9.27
CA GLN A 368 12.99 -9.54 10.13
C GLN A 368 11.54 -9.04 10.13
N SER A 369 10.58 -9.95 10.17
CA SER A 369 9.16 -9.64 10.30
C SER A 369 8.50 -10.60 11.29
N ARG A 370 7.52 -10.11 12.06
CA ARG A 370 6.71 -10.97 12.94
C ARG A 370 5.59 -11.62 12.13
N SER A 371 5.21 -12.85 12.51
CA SER A 371 4.28 -13.69 11.76
C SER A 371 2.87 -13.75 12.36
N ASN A 372 2.60 -13.01 13.44
CA ASN A 372 1.32 -13.03 14.14
C ASN A 372 0.99 -11.64 14.71
N ARG A 373 0.52 -10.70 13.88
CA ARG A 373 -0.19 -9.53 14.42
C ARG A 373 -1.57 -9.98 14.94
N PRO A 374 -2.16 -9.29 15.93
CA PRO A 374 -3.50 -9.64 16.44
C PRO A 374 -4.58 -9.75 15.36
N GLU A 375 -4.42 -8.99 14.26
CA GLU A 375 -5.30 -8.97 13.10
C GLU A 375 -5.01 -10.04 12.03
N ASP A 376 -3.84 -10.70 12.09
CA ASP A 376 -3.44 -11.68 11.08
C ASP A 376 -4.23 -13.00 11.25
N PRO A 377 -4.61 -13.67 10.15
CA PRO A 377 -5.14 -15.02 10.23
C PRO A 377 -4.14 -15.95 10.94
N PRO A 378 -4.61 -16.92 11.74
CA PRO A 378 -3.73 -17.86 12.42
C PRO A 378 -2.74 -18.49 11.45
N MET A 379 -1.46 -18.56 11.83
CA MET A 379 -0.39 -19.20 11.04
C MET A 379 -0.10 -18.50 9.70
N GLN A 380 -0.45 -17.21 9.55
CA GLN A 380 -0.14 -16.42 8.35
C GLN A 380 0.55 -15.12 8.72
N GLY A 381 1.61 -14.77 7.99
CA GLY A 381 2.25 -13.47 8.11
C GLY A 381 2.16 -12.68 6.82
N GLU A 382 2.02 -11.37 6.95
CA GLU A 382 2.04 -10.42 5.84
C GLU A 382 2.84 -9.17 6.20
N VAL A 383 3.63 -8.68 5.25
CA VAL A 383 4.32 -7.39 5.34
C VAL A 383 4.18 -6.63 4.04
N THR A 384 3.96 -5.32 4.12
CA THR A 384 4.03 -4.43 2.97
C THR A 384 5.44 -3.86 2.87
N ARG A 385 6.00 -3.89 1.66
CA ARG A 385 7.35 -3.44 1.36
C ARG A 385 7.29 -2.34 0.31
N SER A 386 8.22 -1.41 0.45
CA SER A 386 8.58 -0.45 -0.58
C SER A 386 10.10 -0.46 -0.73
N ILE A 387 10.58 -0.55 -1.97
CA ILE A 387 12.00 -0.54 -2.31
C ILE A 387 12.23 0.36 -3.53
N THR A 388 13.47 0.82 -3.71
CA THR A 388 13.87 1.71 -4.81
C THR A 388 14.72 0.95 -5.83
N PRO A 389 14.12 0.21 -6.78
CA PRO A 389 14.91 -0.50 -7.78
C PRO A 389 15.55 0.48 -8.78
N ALA A 390 16.65 0.05 -9.42
CA ALA A 390 17.32 0.85 -10.45
C ALA A 390 16.43 1.11 -11.68
N PHE A 391 15.54 0.17 -12.02
CA PHE A 391 14.60 0.31 -13.13
C PHE A 391 13.37 -0.59 -12.95
N HIS A 392 12.33 -0.41 -13.76
CA HIS A 392 11.08 -1.15 -13.63
C HIS A 392 11.14 -2.62 -14.09
N ASP A 393 12.20 -3.00 -14.81
CA ASP A 393 12.33 -4.29 -15.50
C ASP A 393 12.99 -5.37 -14.62
N VAL A 394 13.35 -5.00 -13.39
CA VAL A 394 13.85 -5.95 -12.39
C VAL A 394 12.77 -6.93 -11.99
N GLU A 395 13.21 -8.12 -11.61
CA GLU A 395 12.36 -9.17 -11.04
C GLU A 395 12.70 -9.34 -9.56
N LEU A 396 11.73 -9.79 -8.78
CA LEU A 396 11.91 -10.06 -7.36
C LEU A 396 11.82 -11.56 -7.07
N ARG A 397 12.64 -12.05 -6.14
CA ARG A 397 12.39 -13.33 -5.47
C ARG A 397 12.65 -13.20 -3.98
N ALA A 398 12.04 -14.07 -3.18
CA ALA A 398 12.22 -14.07 -1.74
C ALA A 398 12.38 -15.50 -1.20
N ARG A 399 13.00 -15.60 -0.03
CA ARG A 399 12.94 -16.79 0.82
C ARG A 399 12.86 -16.35 2.28
N ALA A 400 12.34 -17.22 3.12
CA ALA A 400 12.17 -16.91 4.53
C ALA A 400 12.57 -18.10 5.40
N GLN A 401 13.04 -17.82 6.60
CA GLN A 401 13.25 -18.79 7.66
C GLN A 401 12.49 -18.34 8.91
N ALA A 402 11.97 -19.29 9.68
CA ALA A 402 11.23 -19.03 10.90
C ALA A 402 12.18 -18.59 12.02
N THR A 403 11.68 -17.72 12.90
CA THR A 403 12.36 -17.27 14.12
C THR A 403 11.40 -17.39 15.31
N ASP A 404 11.89 -17.77 16.49
CA ASP A 404 11.08 -17.79 17.71
C ASP A 404 11.63 -16.87 18.82
N GLY A 405 10.97 -16.86 19.99
CA GLY A 405 11.37 -16.06 21.14
C GLY A 405 12.62 -16.54 21.89
N TRP A 406 13.29 -17.59 21.38
CA TRP A 406 14.47 -18.22 21.98
C TRP A 406 15.72 -18.09 21.10
N ASP A 407 15.68 -17.18 20.12
CA ASP A 407 16.72 -16.98 19.10
C ASP A 407 17.00 -18.24 18.27
N ARG A 408 16.02 -19.15 18.14
CA ARG A 408 16.14 -20.26 17.18
C ARG A 408 15.76 -19.77 15.80
N VAL A 409 16.44 -20.33 14.80
CA VAL A 409 16.13 -20.13 13.39
C VAL A 409 15.90 -21.48 12.72
N SER A 410 14.92 -21.56 11.82
CA SER A 410 14.83 -22.71 10.92
C SER A 410 15.87 -22.58 9.80
N GLY A 411 15.99 -23.60 8.95
CA GLY A 411 16.55 -23.39 7.62
C GLY A 411 15.65 -22.47 6.77
N PHE A 412 16.21 -21.83 5.75
CA PHE A 412 15.43 -21.11 4.76
C PHE A 412 14.54 -22.06 3.95
N CYS A 413 13.33 -21.60 3.61
CA CYS A 413 12.56 -22.21 2.53
C CYS A 413 13.26 -21.98 1.17
N SER A 414 12.82 -22.72 0.14
CA SER A 414 13.33 -22.50 -1.22
C SER A 414 12.94 -21.11 -1.73
N TRP A 415 13.84 -20.49 -2.48
CA TRP A 415 13.56 -19.25 -3.22
C TRP A 415 12.25 -19.36 -4.01
N THR A 416 11.45 -18.31 -3.97
CA THR A 416 10.32 -18.16 -4.89
C THR A 416 10.82 -18.07 -6.33
N PRO A 417 9.96 -18.38 -7.32
CA PRO A 417 10.22 -17.97 -8.69
C PRO A 417 10.44 -16.46 -8.78
N TRP A 418 11.19 -16.04 -9.80
CA TRP A 418 11.30 -14.63 -10.17
C TRP A 418 9.92 -14.07 -10.51
N THR A 419 9.61 -12.92 -9.93
CA THR A 419 8.33 -12.24 -10.06
C THR A 419 8.56 -10.88 -10.69
N ALA A 420 8.05 -10.69 -11.91
CA ALA A 420 8.10 -9.41 -12.60
C ALA A 420 7.20 -8.36 -11.92
N LEU A 421 7.68 -7.11 -11.91
CA LEU A 421 6.94 -5.98 -11.40
C LEU A 421 5.97 -5.43 -12.47
N SER A 422 4.73 -5.16 -12.09
CA SER A 422 3.77 -4.50 -12.96
C SER A 422 4.05 -2.99 -12.99
N LEU A 423 4.62 -2.49 -14.09
CA LEU A 423 4.79 -1.04 -14.29
C LEU A 423 3.43 -0.33 -14.28
N VAL A 424 3.24 0.59 -13.34
CA VAL A 424 2.11 1.53 -13.30
C VAL A 424 2.66 2.90 -13.69
N HIS A 425 2.42 3.31 -14.93
CA HIS A 425 3.04 4.50 -15.51
C HIS A 425 2.17 5.11 -16.61
N GLU A 426 1.97 6.42 -16.53
CA GLU A 426 1.16 7.21 -17.46
C GLU A 426 1.96 8.43 -17.94
N PRO A 427 2.90 8.25 -18.88
CA PRO A 427 3.78 9.33 -19.31
C PRO A 427 2.98 10.42 -20.03
N ALA A 428 3.15 11.66 -19.59
CA ALA A 428 2.50 12.80 -20.22
C ALA A 428 3.13 13.08 -21.59
N PRO A 429 2.35 13.16 -22.69
CA PRO A 429 2.87 13.60 -23.98
C PRO A 429 3.23 15.10 -23.97
N PRO A 430 3.99 15.61 -24.95
CA PRO A 430 4.28 17.04 -25.06
C PRO A 430 2.99 17.84 -25.24
N ALA A 431 2.93 19.00 -24.58
CA ALA A 431 1.86 19.96 -24.79
C ALA A 431 2.01 20.68 -26.14
N PHE A 432 0.88 21.03 -26.76
CA PHE A 432 0.83 21.82 -27.99
C PHE A 432 0.21 23.19 -27.75
N THR A 433 0.71 24.22 -28.43
CA THR A 433 0.20 25.60 -28.33
C THR A 433 -0.70 25.97 -29.50
N ALA A 434 -0.47 25.38 -30.67
CA ALA A 434 -1.22 25.70 -31.88
C ALA A 434 -1.28 24.52 -32.87
N ALA A 435 -2.29 24.56 -33.73
CA ALA A 435 -2.38 23.72 -34.92
C ALA A 435 -2.71 24.56 -36.15
N ARG A 436 -2.09 24.24 -37.29
CA ARG A 436 -2.39 24.84 -38.60
C ARG A 436 -2.57 23.72 -39.62
N HIS A 437 -3.48 23.92 -40.58
CA HIS A 437 -3.70 22.99 -41.68
C HIS A 437 -3.79 23.76 -42.99
N ASN A 438 -2.86 23.49 -43.91
CA ASN A 438 -2.79 24.14 -45.22
C ASN A 438 -2.50 23.09 -46.29
N ALA A 439 -3.29 23.09 -47.37
CA ALA A 439 -3.05 22.27 -48.57
C ALA A 439 -2.76 20.77 -48.29
N GLY A 440 -3.49 20.17 -47.33
CA GLY A 440 -3.32 18.76 -46.97
C GLY A 440 -2.10 18.47 -46.07
N GLN A 441 -1.47 19.51 -45.51
CA GLN A 441 -0.40 19.39 -44.53
C GLN A 441 -0.86 19.97 -43.19
N ALA A 442 -0.67 19.21 -42.11
CA ALA A 442 -0.89 19.66 -40.74
C ALA A 442 0.45 20.03 -40.09
N ARG A 443 0.43 21.09 -39.27
CA ARG A 443 1.55 21.54 -38.45
C ARG A 443 1.08 21.76 -37.02
N LEU A 444 1.69 21.06 -36.06
CA LEU A 444 1.40 21.22 -34.64
C LEU A 444 2.63 21.85 -33.96
N THR A 445 2.43 22.98 -33.30
CA THR A 445 3.49 23.67 -32.57
C THR A 445 3.52 23.15 -31.14
N ARG A 446 4.64 22.57 -30.71
CA ARG A 446 4.85 22.19 -29.31
C ARG A 446 4.99 23.44 -28.44
N GLN A 447 4.59 23.32 -27.18
CA GLN A 447 5.04 24.24 -26.15
C GLN A 447 6.55 24.05 -25.98
N TYR A 448 7.31 25.08 -26.32
CA TYR A 448 8.77 25.06 -26.37
C TYR A 448 9.31 26.45 -26.00
N ASN A 449 10.31 26.47 -25.12
CA ASN A 449 10.97 27.68 -24.58
C ASN A 449 10.02 28.67 -23.86
N ASP A 450 9.00 28.15 -23.18
CA ASP A 450 8.16 28.96 -22.30
C ASP A 450 8.84 29.09 -20.92
N PRO A 451 9.16 30.30 -20.42
CA PRO A 451 9.81 30.47 -19.13
C PRO A 451 9.02 29.90 -17.95
N ASN A 452 7.69 29.77 -18.09
CA ASN A 452 6.81 29.27 -17.03
C ASN A 452 6.56 27.75 -17.11
N PHE A 453 6.98 27.10 -18.20
CA PHE A 453 6.75 25.67 -18.42
C PHE A 453 8.00 24.99 -18.97
N PRO A 454 8.56 23.98 -18.27
CA PRO A 454 9.75 23.30 -18.75
C PRO A 454 9.50 22.64 -20.10
N ASN A 455 10.52 22.66 -20.96
CA ASN A 455 10.50 21.94 -22.23
C ASN A 455 10.20 20.46 -21.96
N TRP A 456 9.19 19.92 -22.64
CA TRP A 456 8.89 18.49 -22.52
C TRP A 456 10.14 17.67 -22.88
N GLN A 457 10.48 16.73 -22.01
CA GLN A 457 11.51 15.72 -22.20
C GLN A 457 10.93 14.33 -21.95
N PRO A 458 11.42 13.29 -22.65
CA PRO A 458 11.05 11.93 -22.32
C PRO A 458 11.50 11.62 -20.89
N ASP A 459 10.64 10.95 -20.11
CA ASP A 459 11.03 10.43 -18.80
C ASP A 459 11.92 9.17 -18.92
N LEU A 460 12.36 8.62 -17.79
CA LEU A 460 13.26 7.47 -17.77
C LEU A 460 12.70 6.24 -18.50
N VAL A 461 11.39 5.99 -18.44
CA VAL A 461 10.78 4.85 -19.14
C VAL A 461 10.84 5.08 -20.64
N ILE A 462 10.46 6.28 -21.09
CA ILE A 462 10.49 6.63 -22.51
C ILE A 462 11.91 6.67 -23.05
N GLN A 463 12.88 7.22 -22.30
CA GLN A 463 14.30 7.32 -22.67
C GLN A 463 14.94 5.95 -22.94
N HIS A 464 14.54 4.93 -22.18
CA HIS A 464 15.09 3.59 -22.30
C HIS A 464 14.28 2.66 -23.22
N ASP A 465 13.10 3.08 -23.68
CA ASP A 465 12.34 2.34 -24.71
C ASP A 465 12.70 2.82 -26.13
N ALA A 466 13.56 2.07 -26.82
CA ALA A 466 13.93 2.35 -28.20
C ALA A 466 12.75 2.32 -29.19
N THR A 467 11.63 1.68 -28.82
CA THR A 467 10.41 1.61 -29.63
C THR A 467 9.45 2.77 -29.37
N ALA A 468 9.75 3.66 -28.41
CA ALA A 468 8.86 4.73 -28.02
C ALA A 468 8.54 5.70 -29.18
N LYS A 469 7.25 5.95 -29.40
CA LYS A 469 6.74 6.86 -30.44
C LYS A 469 5.75 7.86 -29.87
N LEU A 470 5.71 9.05 -30.45
CA LEU A 470 4.62 9.99 -30.28
C LEU A 470 3.62 9.77 -31.43
N TYR A 471 2.41 9.32 -31.14
CA TYR A 471 1.33 9.20 -32.12
C TYR A 471 0.45 10.43 -32.09
N VAL A 472 0.19 11.01 -33.26
CA VAL A 472 -0.75 12.13 -33.43
C VAL A 472 -2.08 11.59 -33.90
N TYR A 473 -3.13 12.02 -33.22
CA TYR A 473 -4.50 11.64 -33.48
C TYR A 473 -5.31 12.85 -33.93
N ARG A 474 -6.09 12.67 -34.99
CA ARG A 474 -7.09 13.63 -35.46
C ARG A 474 -8.47 13.13 -35.09
N ARG A 475 -9.36 14.02 -34.69
CA ARG A 475 -10.76 13.67 -34.44
C ARG A 475 -11.41 13.16 -35.74
N LYS A 476 -12.18 12.07 -35.66
CA LYS A 476 -12.91 11.55 -36.82
C LYS A 476 -13.98 12.56 -37.27
N ALA A 477 -14.26 12.60 -38.57
CA ALA A 477 -15.26 13.50 -39.12
C ALA A 477 -16.70 13.03 -38.81
N GLY A 478 -17.66 13.97 -38.82
CA GLY A 478 -19.08 13.67 -38.64
C GLY A 478 -19.43 13.06 -37.27
N THR A 479 -20.44 12.19 -37.26
CA THR A 479 -20.93 11.52 -36.04
C THR A 479 -19.90 10.59 -35.41
N ALA A 480 -18.97 10.04 -36.19
CA ALA A 480 -17.94 9.13 -35.70
C ALA A 480 -16.91 9.79 -34.75
N GLY A 481 -16.78 11.11 -34.77
CA GLY A 481 -15.96 11.87 -33.83
C GLY A 481 -16.73 12.46 -32.65
N GLN A 482 -18.06 12.35 -32.61
CA GLN A 482 -18.88 12.92 -31.55
C GLN A 482 -19.01 11.93 -30.39
N PRO A 483 -18.83 12.36 -29.12
CA PRO A 483 -18.93 11.45 -27.99
C PRO A 483 -20.38 10.99 -27.86
N ARG A 484 -20.58 9.69 -27.75
CA ARG A 484 -21.92 9.11 -27.59
C ARG A 484 -22.52 9.54 -26.25
N ALA A 485 -23.81 9.86 -26.26
CA ALA A 485 -24.62 9.99 -25.06
C ALA A 485 -25.73 8.93 -25.10
N ALA A 486 -26.03 8.33 -23.95
CA ALA A 486 -27.12 7.38 -23.80
C ALA A 486 -27.87 7.62 -22.49
N THR A 487 -29.17 7.38 -22.51
CA THR A 487 -30.01 7.40 -21.31
C THR A 487 -30.42 5.97 -20.99
N GLY A 488 -30.29 5.58 -19.73
CA GLY A 488 -30.69 4.26 -19.24
C GLY A 488 -31.28 4.34 -17.85
N THR A 489 -31.41 3.19 -17.20
CA THR A 489 -31.83 3.08 -15.80
C THR A 489 -30.75 2.33 -15.02
N ALA A 490 -30.29 2.94 -13.93
CA ALA A 490 -29.34 2.35 -13.01
C ALA A 490 -30.07 1.68 -11.84
N ALA A 491 -29.58 0.53 -11.39
CA ALA A 491 -29.99 -0.07 -10.12
C ALA A 491 -29.40 0.71 -8.92
N THR A 492 -29.87 0.42 -7.71
CA THR A 492 -29.27 0.96 -6.49
C THR A 492 -27.80 0.53 -6.43
N PRO A 493 -26.85 1.45 -6.23
CA PRO A 493 -25.44 1.09 -6.16
C PRO A 493 -25.10 0.18 -4.97
N GLU A 494 -24.24 -0.81 -5.24
CA GLU A 494 -23.69 -1.76 -4.28
C GLU A 494 -22.25 -1.40 -3.95
N TRP A 495 -21.90 -1.45 -2.66
CA TRP A 495 -20.52 -1.21 -2.21
C TRP A 495 -19.63 -2.41 -2.55
N VAL A 496 -18.42 -2.15 -3.06
CA VAL A 496 -17.44 -3.19 -3.42
C VAL A 496 -16.27 -3.19 -2.45
N SER A 497 -15.55 -2.07 -2.36
CA SER A 497 -14.42 -1.88 -1.44
C SER A 497 -14.00 -0.41 -1.41
N GLY A 498 -13.55 0.09 -0.25
CA GLY A 498 -13.16 1.50 -0.11
C GLY A 498 -14.26 2.46 -0.57
N ASP A 499 -13.94 3.40 -1.46
CA ASP A 499 -14.90 4.31 -2.10
C ASP A 499 -15.47 3.78 -3.42
N ARG A 500 -15.24 2.51 -3.77
CA ARG A 500 -15.67 1.93 -5.04
C ARG A 500 -17.04 1.27 -4.93
N TYR A 501 -17.92 1.67 -5.84
CA TYR A 501 -19.28 1.17 -5.98
C TYR A 501 -19.52 0.54 -7.35
N LYS A 502 -20.57 -0.27 -7.42
CA LYS A 502 -21.06 -0.94 -8.62
C LYS A 502 -22.54 -0.64 -8.80
N THR A 503 -23.00 -0.42 -10.03
CA THR A 503 -24.43 -0.40 -10.35
C THR A 503 -24.68 -1.16 -11.65
N THR A 504 -25.83 -1.82 -11.79
CA THR A 504 -26.25 -2.44 -13.04
C THR A 504 -27.03 -1.43 -13.88
N ILE A 505 -26.64 -1.25 -15.13
CA ILE A 505 -27.29 -0.36 -16.10
C ILE A 505 -28.14 -1.15 -17.08
N SER A 506 -29.37 -0.69 -17.31
CA SER A 506 -30.30 -1.22 -18.30
C SER A 506 -30.69 -0.16 -19.34
N GLY A 507 -31.12 -0.60 -20.52
CA GLY A 507 -31.56 0.27 -21.62
C GLY A 507 -30.42 0.88 -22.47
N VAL A 508 -29.16 0.58 -22.16
CA VAL A 508 -27.99 1.06 -22.92
C VAL A 508 -27.19 -0.12 -23.46
N THR A 509 -26.92 -0.12 -24.76
CA THR A 509 -26.07 -1.11 -25.44
C THR A 509 -24.62 -0.60 -25.54
N ASN A 510 -23.65 -1.53 -25.58
CA ASN A 510 -22.22 -1.26 -25.64
C ASN A 510 -21.69 -0.37 -24.51
N LEU A 511 -22.01 -0.72 -23.26
CA LEU A 511 -21.58 0.06 -22.08
C LEU A 511 -20.06 0.29 -22.01
N HIS A 512 -19.25 -0.61 -22.57
CA HIS A 512 -17.79 -0.47 -22.61
C HIS A 512 -17.33 0.80 -23.37
N GLU A 513 -18.14 1.35 -24.27
CA GLU A 513 -17.84 2.63 -24.96
C GLU A 513 -17.81 3.83 -23.99
N PHE A 514 -18.41 3.70 -22.81
CA PHE A 514 -18.49 4.75 -21.78
C PHE A 514 -17.40 4.62 -20.71
N LEU A 515 -16.47 3.67 -20.82
CA LEU A 515 -15.31 3.58 -19.93
C LEU A 515 -14.53 4.90 -19.93
N ALA A 516 -14.09 5.35 -18.75
CA ALA A 516 -13.51 6.69 -18.48
C ALA A 516 -14.46 7.89 -18.77
N GLY A 517 -15.65 7.63 -19.29
CA GLY A 517 -16.71 8.61 -19.45
C GLY A 517 -17.41 8.93 -18.12
N THR A 518 -18.58 9.56 -18.22
CA THR A 518 -19.35 10.00 -17.04
C THR A 518 -20.68 9.27 -16.93
N LEU A 519 -21.01 8.90 -15.70
CA LEU A 519 -22.32 8.48 -15.25
C LEU A 519 -22.97 9.67 -14.53
N ASN A 520 -24.15 10.09 -14.97
CA ASN A 520 -24.90 11.20 -14.37
C ASN A 520 -26.29 10.73 -13.91
N ALA A 521 -26.51 10.65 -12.61
CA ALA A 521 -27.78 10.32 -11.97
C ALA A 521 -28.17 11.49 -11.06
N ALA A 522 -28.80 12.52 -11.63
CA ALA A 522 -28.92 13.84 -11.00
C ALA A 522 -29.37 13.80 -9.52
N PRO A 523 -28.67 14.51 -8.61
CA PRO A 523 -27.54 15.43 -8.84
C PRO A 523 -26.15 14.75 -8.95
N PHE A 524 -26.08 13.42 -8.81
CA PHE A 524 -24.83 12.68 -8.77
C PHE A 524 -24.12 12.61 -10.13
N LYS A 525 -22.80 12.77 -10.12
CA LYS A 525 -21.93 12.59 -11.28
C LYS A 525 -20.65 11.86 -10.86
N ALA A 526 -20.33 10.78 -11.57
CA ALA A 526 -19.09 10.03 -11.35
C ALA A 526 -18.43 9.63 -12.67
N THR A 527 -17.13 9.35 -12.58
CA THR A 527 -16.33 8.80 -13.68
C THR A 527 -16.42 7.29 -13.67
N ILE A 528 -16.66 6.70 -14.83
CA ILE A 528 -16.76 5.24 -14.98
C ILE A 528 -15.35 4.65 -14.99
N ARG A 529 -15.05 3.82 -13.98
CA ARG A 529 -13.72 3.20 -13.80
C ARG A 529 -13.61 1.83 -14.45
N GLN A 530 -14.71 1.08 -14.51
CA GLN A 530 -14.75 -0.24 -15.13
C GLN A 530 -16.16 -0.54 -15.62
N VAL A 531 -16.25 -1.37 -16.66
CA VAL A 531 -17.50 -1.96 -17.16
C VAL A 531 -17.32 -3.47 -17.23
N SER A 532 -18.28 -4.22 -16.70
CA SER A 532 -18.31 -5.69 -16.77
C SER A 532 -19.73 -6.15 -17.12
N GLY A 533 -19.98 -6.50 -18.37
CA GLY A 533 -21.33 -6.78 -18.84
C GLY A 533 -22.22 -5.53 -18.72
N ASN A 534 -23.30 -5.65 -17.93
CA ASN A 534 -24.20 -4.54 -17.63
C ASN A 534 -23.78 -3.74 -16.39
N ASP A 535 -22.72 -4.16 -15.69
CA ASP A 535 -22.29 -3.54 -14.47
C ASP A 535 -21.26 -2.43 -14.73
N VAL A 536 -21.47 -1.29 -14.11
CA VAL A 536 -20.62 -0.11 -14.17
C VAL A 536 -20.05 0.15 -12.77
N TYR A 537 -18.73 0.24 -12.69
CA TYR A 537 -18.01 0.57 -11.45
C TYR A 537 -17.54 2.02 -11.48
N PHE A 538 -17.68 2.71 -10.37
CA PHE A 538 -17.28 4.10 -10.20
C PHE A 538 -16.81 4.34 -8.77
N ASP A 539 -15.95 5.34 -8.59
CA ASP A 539 -15.54 5.79 -7.27
C ASP A 539 -16.44 6.92 -6.81
N ARG A 540 -16.78 6.90 -5.53
CA ARG A 540 -17.57 7.95 -4.88
C ARG A 540 -16.66 9.16 -4.62
N LEU A 541 -17.12 10.36 -4.99
CA LEU A 541 -16.37 11.62 -4.79
C LEU A 541 -16.78 12.39 -3.53
N ASP A 542 -17.98 12.13 -2.99
CA ASP A 542 -18.53 12.80 -1.80
C ASP A 542 -19.37 11.81 -0.96
N SER A 543 -20.01 12.24 0.13
CA SER A 543 -20.80 11.31 0.98
C SER A 543 -22.12 10.84 0.34
N THR A 544 -22.47 11.28 -0.86
CA THR A 544 -23.78 11.03 -1.48
C THR A 544 -23.73 9.90 -2.50
N ILE A 545 -24.81 9.11 -2.54
CA ILE A 545 -25.00 8.05 -3.54
C ILE A 545 -26.41 8.14 -4.09
N PHE A 546 -26.57 7.89 -5.39
CA PHE A 546 -27.88 7.95 -6.03
C PHE A 546 -28.70 6.68 -5.75
N LEU A 547 -30.02 6.77 -5.86
CA LEU A 547 -30.94 5.62 -5.80
C LEU A 547 -31.21 5.06 -7.20
N ALA A 548 -31.76 3.85 -7.28
CA ALA A 548 -32.21 3.28 -8.54
C ALA A 548 -33.09 4.26 -9.33
N GLY A 549 -32.80 4.46 -10.61
CA GLY A 549 -33.51 5.45 -11.42
C GLY A 549 -32.82 5.84 -12.72
N PRO A 550 -33.33 6.88 -13.40
CA PRO A 550 -32.80 7.33 -14.69
C PRO A 550 -31.36 7.82 -14.59
N VAL A 551 -30.54 7.43 -15.55
CA VAL A 551 -29.13 7.81 -15.64
C VAL A 551 -28.78 8.26 -17.06
N LYS A 552 -27.88 9.23 -17.18
CA LYS A 552 -27.28 9.66 -18.45
C LYS A 552 -25.81 9.28 -18.46
N LEU A 553 -25.43 8.44 -19.42
CA LEU A 553 -24.05 8.08 -19.69
C LEU A 553 -23.52 8.95 -20.82
N ARG A 554 -22.29 9.43 -20.67
CA ARG A 554 -21.60 10.20 -21.71
C ARG A 554 -20.19 9.67 -21.88
N GLN A 555 -19.86 9.26 -23.10
CA GLN A 555 -18.54 8.79 -23.48
C GLN A 555 -17.51 9.90 -23.27
N ASP A 556 -16.30 9.52 -22.86
CA ASP A 556 -15.17 10.45 -22.76
C ASP A 556 -14.87 11.07 -24.15
N PRO A 557 -14.86 12.40 -24.31
CA PRO A 557 -14.46 13.04 -25.56
C PRO A 557 -13.05 12.68 -26.05
N LEU A 558 -12.18 12.18 -25.16
CA LEU A 558 -10.82 11.72 -25.48
C LEU A 558 -10.72 10.20 -25.71
N ALA A 559 -11.85 9.47 -25.69
CA ALA A 559 -11.90 8.05 -25.97
C ALA A 559 -11.32 7.73 -27.36
N LEU A 560 -10.35 6.82 -27.42
CA LEU A 560 -9.56 6.53 -28.63
C LEU A 560 -10.41 6.24 -29.88
N ALA A 561 -11.60 5.62 -29.70
CA ALA A 561 -12.52 5.30 -30.79
C ALA A 561 -13.02 6.53 -31.58
N LEU A 562 -13.04 7.72 -30.97
CA LEU A 562 -13.46 8.98 -31.60
C LEU A 562 -12.36 9.63 -32.45
N TRP A 563 -11.15 9.05 -32.41
CA TRP A 563 -9.96 9.61 -33.02
C TRP A 563 -9.32 8.61 -33.96
N GLN A 564 -8.55 9.10 -34.93
CA GLN A 564 -7.79 8.30 -35.87
C GLN A 564 -6.33 8.74 -35.83
N LYS A 565 -5.41 7.77 -35.82
CA LYS A 565 -3.97 8.05 -35.93
C LYS A 565 -3.70 8.62 -37.32
N VAL A 566 -3.02 9.76 -37.38
CA VAL A 566 -2.69 10.46 -38.64
C VAL A 566 -1.20 10.66 -38.84
N ALA A 567 -0.40 10.58 -37.77
CA ALA A 567 1.06 10.63 -37.87
C ALA A 567 1.74 9.94 -36.68
N GLU A 568 3.04 9.70 -36.81
CA GLU A 568 3.91 9.23 -35.74
C GLU A 568 5.27 9.92 -35.82
N PHE A 569 5.89 10.12 -34.67
CA PHE A 569 7.21 10.74 -34.51
C PHE A 569 8.05 9.95 -33.52
N ASN A 570 9.37 10.05 -33.62
CA ASN A 570 10.27 9.48 -32.63
C ASN A 570 10.17 10.27 -31.31
N ALA A 571 9.82 9.61 -30.20
CA ALA A 571 9.65 10.27 -28.91
C ALA A 571 10.96 10.86 -28.36
N HIS A 572 12.10 10.30 -28.77
CA HIS A 572 13.45 10.72 -28.33
C HIS A 572 13.93 12.02 -28.97
N THR A 573 13.39 12.37 -30.14
CA THR A 573 13.91 13.47 -30.98
C THR A 573 12.75 14.25 -31.61
N LEU A 574 11.95 14.88 -30.76
CA LEU A 574 10.78 15.64 -31.22
C LEU A 574 11.18 17.07 -31.64
N PRO A 575 10.87 17.49 -32.89
CA PRO A 575 11.10 18.87 -33.32
C PRO A 575 10.10 19.82 -32.64
N ALA A 576 10.42 21.11 -32.61
CA ALA A 576 9.52 22.15 -32.06
C ALA A 576 8.18 22.24 -32.82
N GLU A 577 8.20 21.95 -34.13
CA GLU A 577 7.00 21.86 -34.96
C GLU A 577 6.89 20.46 -35.57
N LEU A 578 5.77 19.77 -35.28
CA LEU A 578 5.44 18.48 -35.87
C LEU A 578 4.70 18.70 -37.18
N THR A 579 5.36 18.40 -38.30
CA THR A 579 4.79 18.56 -39.65
C THR A 579 4.51 17.20 -40.28
N PHE A 580 3.29 16.99 -40.78
CA PHE A 580 2.90 15.72 -41.42
C PHE A 580 1.81 15.92 -42.49
N ALA A 581 1.71 14.94 -43.40
CA ALA A 581 0.65 14.90 -44.40
C ALA A 581 -0.68 14.50 -43.76
N ASP A 582 -1.72 15.30 -43.96
CA ASP A 582 -3.07 15.05 -43.49
C ASP A 582 -4.08 15.43 -44.58
N PRO A 583 -4.26 14.58 -45.61
CA PRO A 583 -5.10 14.90 -46.76
C PRO A 583 -6.58 14.85 -46.38
N VAL A 584 -7.10 15.99 -45.94
CA VAL A 584 -8.53 16.22 -45.66
C VAL A 584 -9.14 17.05 -46.77
N PRO A 585 -10.33 16.69 -47.30
CA PRO A 585 -10.99 17.44 -48.37
C PRO A 585 -11.23 18.91 -47.99
N PRO A 586 -11.10 19.84 -48.97
CA PRO A 586 -11.66 21.18 -48.99
C PRO A 586 -12.80 21.48 -48.03
N PRO A 587 -12.78 22.44 -47.07
CA PRO A 587 -14.06 23.00 -46.64
C PRO A 587 -14.75 23.63 -47.87
N THR A 588 -15.97 23.21 -48.18
CA THR A 588 -16.67 23.59 -49.43
C THR A 588 -17.46 24.88 -49.29
N ALA A 589 -18.21 25.05 -48.19
CA ALA A 589 -19.14 26.17 -47.99
C ALA A 589 -19.01 26.86 -46.63
N THR A 590 -18.60 26.14 -45.58
CA THR A 590 -18.45 26.67 -44.22
C THR A 590 -17.07 26.34 -43.67
N ALA A 591 -16.57 27.18 -42.78
CA ALA A 591 -15.34 26.88 -42.04
C ALA A 591 -15.51 25.60 -41.23
N ASP A 592 -14.48 24.74 -41.23
CA ASP A 592 -14.42 23.56 -40.39
C ASP A 592 -13.22 23.60 -39.44
N VAL A 593 -13.28 22.76 -38.40
CA VAL A 593 -12.26 22.68 -37.36
C VAL A 593 -11.73 21.27 -37.28
N LEU A 594 -10.43 21.10 -37.49
CA LEU A 594 -9.74 19.85 -37.21
C LEU A 594 -9.15 19.91 -35.81
N SER A 595 -9.52 18.94 -34.97
CA SER A 595 -8.95 18.80 -33.62
C SER A 595 -7.88 17.72 -33.62
N TYR A 596 -6.75 18.00 -32.97
CA TYR A 596 -5.62 17.10 -32.84
C TYR A 596 -5.18 16.96 -31.37
N HIS A 597 -4.68 15.79 -31.01
CA HIS A 597 -3.90 15.57 -29.79
C HIS A 597 -2.83 14.50 -30.05
N ALA A 598 -1.91 14.31 -29.12
CA ALA A 598 -0.92 13.24 -29.20
C ALA A 598 -1.01 12.28 -28.01
N ARG A 599 -0.47 11.08 -28.18
CA ARG A 599 -0.30 10.05 -27.14
C ARG A 599 1.07 9.42 -27.31
N LEU A 600 1.71 9.06 -26.20
CA LEU A 600 2.96 8.28 -26.24
C LEU A 600 2.64 6.80 -26.35
N HIS A 601 3.26 6.12 -27.30
CA HIS A 601 3.26 4.68 -27.40
C HIS A 601 4.61 4.16 -26.93
N PHE A 602 4.63 3.27 -25.94
CA PHE A 602 5.84 2.79 -25.28
C PHE A 602 5.61 1.39 -24.73
N LEU A 603 6.58 0.48 -24.82
CA LEU A 603 6.51 -0.89 -24.30
C LEU A 603 5.22 -1.65 -24.71
N GLY A 604 4.70 -1.39 -25.91
CA GLY A 604 3.42 -1.94 -26.40
C GLY A 604 2.15 -1.34 -25.78
N ARG A 605 2.27 -0.26 -25.00
CA ARG A 605 1.19 0.46 -24.32
C ARG A 605 0.96 1.83 -24.98
N LEU A 606 -0.20 2.41 -24.74
CA LEU A 606 -0.56 3.75 -25.20
C LEU A 606 -0.92 4.63 -23.99
N GLY A 607 -0.19 5.71 -23.80
CA GLY A 607 -0.37 6.66 -22.71
C GLY A 607 -1.60 7.57 -22.83
N PRO A 608 -1.79 8.47 -21.85
CA PRO A 608 -2.86 9.43 -21.85
C PRO A 608 -2.74 10.43 -23.02
N PRO A 609 -3.86 11.09 -23.40
CA PRO A 609 -3.85 12.13 -24.43
C PRO A 609 -3.18 13.41 -23.93
N SER A 610 -2.50 14.12 -24.84
CA SER A 610 -2.09 15.51 -24.63
C SER A 610 -3.30 16.45 -24.58
N ASN A 611 -3.04 17.74 -24.36
CA ASN A 611 -4.03 18.76 -24.64
C ASN A 611 -4.46 18.72 -26.12
N THR A 612 -5.72 19.10 -26.38
CA THR A 612 -6.25 19.17 -27.75
C THR A 612 -6.01 20.56 -28.33
N VAL A 613 -5.45 20.62 -29.55
CA VAL A 613 -5.30 21.83 -30.35
C VAL A 613 -6.17 21.76 -31.60
N GLN A 614 -6.55 22.92 -32.12
CA GLN A 614 -7.50 23.03 -33.22
C GLN A 614 -6.93 23.84 -34.38
N ALA A 615 -7.10 23.34 -35.60
CA ALA A 615 -6.80 24.06 -36.83
C ALA A 615 -8.13 24.48 -37.47
N LEU A 616 -8.32 25.79 -37.62
CA LEU A 616 -9.44 26.36 -38.38
C LEU A 616 -9.11 26.30 -39.87
N ARG A 617 -10.01 25.73 -40.68
CA ARG A 617 -9.88 25.67 -42.13
C ARG A 617 -11.00 26.47 -42.76
N LEU A 618 -10.62 27.45 -43.56
CA LEU A 618 -11.56 28.34 -44.25
C LEU A 618 -11.83 27.80 -45.66
N PRO A 619 -13.08 27.93 -46.18
CA PRO A 619 -13.39 27.60 -47.57
C PRO A 619 -12.43 28.31 -48.53
N VAL A 620 -12.08 27.61 -49.62
CA VAL A 620 -11.29 28.24 -50.69
C VAL A 620 -12.12 29.38 -51.25
N THR A 621 -11.57 30.59 -51.22
CA THR A 621 -12.22 31.76 -51.80
C THR A 621 -12.53 31.46 -53.28
N PRO A 622 -13.81 31.45 -53.70
CA PRO A 622 -14.13 31.22 -55.10
C PRO A 622 -13.47 32.32 -55.93
N ALA A 623 -12.66 31.92 -56.91
CA ALA A 623 -11.83 32.83 -57.71
C ALA A 623 -12.64 33.87 -58.50
N VAL A 624 -13.95 33.65 -58.69
CA VAL A 624 -14.85 34.56 -59.37
C VAL A 624 -16.23 34.45 -58.72
N PRO A 625 -16.82 35.55 -58.20
CA PRO A 625 -18.21 35.55 -57.77
C PRO A 625 -19.11 35.26 -58.98
N PRO A 626 -20.35 34.75 -58.81
CA PRO A 626 -21.32 34.69 -59.91
C PRO A 626 -21.40 36.07 -60.59
N PRO A 627 -21.47 36.15 -61.93
CA PRO A 627 -21.34 37.42 -62.64
C PRO A 627 -22.25 38.46 -61.99
N PHE A 628 -21.68 39.59 -61.63
CA PHE A 628 -22.38 40.66 -60.96
C PHE A 628 -22.12 41.95 -61.71
N SER A 629 -23.07 42.87 -61.61
CA SER A 629 -22.90 44.23 -62.09
C SER A 629 -22.80 45.17 -60.90
N VAL A 630 -21.97 46.21 -61.06
CA VAL A 630 -21.79 47.26 -60.06
C VAL A 630 -22.48 48.51 -60.59
N ALA A 631 -23.33 49.12 -59.77
CA ALA A 631 -23.87 50.44 -60.02
C ALA A 631 -23.42 51.40 -58.91
N LEU A 632 -22.90 52.55 -59.30
CA LEU A 632 -22.64 53.66 -58.39
C LEU A 632 -23.97 54.29 -58.01
N LEU A 633 -24.30 54.33 -56.72
CA LEU A 633 -25.51 54.99 -56.22
C LEU A 633 -25.28 56.46 -55.90
N GLY A 634 -24.04 56.84 -55.59
CA GLY A 634 -23.65 58.19 -55.24
C GLY A 634 -22.57 58.20 -54.17
N VAL A 635 -22.53 59.29 -53.41
CA VAL A 635 -21.62 59.47 -52.28
C VAL A 635 -22.46 59.78 -51.04
N ASP A 636 -22.16 59.15 -49.92
CA ASP A 636 -22.88 59.38 -48.66
C ASP A 636 -22.45 60.69 -47.96
N PHE A 637 -23.09 61.00 -46.82
CA PHE A 637 -22.78 62.19 -46.01
C PHE A 637 -21.30 62.27 -45.57
N TYR A 638 -20.62 61.13 -45.43
CA TYR A 638 -19.22 61.04 -45.02
C TYR A 638 -18.25 60.99 -46.20
N ASN A 639 -18.73 61.35 -47.39
CA ASN A 639 -17.95 61.35 -48.62
C ASN A 639 -17.45 59.95 -49.03
N ARG A 640 -18.19 58.88 -48.67
CA ARG A 640 -17.89 57.49 -49.06
C ARG A 640 -18.71 57.08 -50.27
N THR A 641 -18.11 56.28 -51.13
CA THR A 641 -18.75 55.81 -52.37
C THR A 641 -19.79 54.73 -52.06
N MET A 642 -21.05 54.98 -52.39
CA MET A 642 -22.13 54.01 -52.23
C MET A 642 -22.26 53.15 -53.49
N VAL A 643 -22.16 51.83 -53.34
CA VAL A 643 -22.28 50.88 -54.45
C VAL A 643 -23.46 49.94 -54.26
N LYS A 644 -24.08 49.59 -55.38
CA LYS A 644 -25.06 48.51 -55.48
C LYS A 644 -24.46 47.40 -56.33
N ILE A 645 -24.35 46.22 -55.75
CA ILE A 645 -24.02 45.00 -56.48
C ILE A 645 -25.31 44.29 -56.85
N ARG A 646 -25.44 43.89 -58.10
CA ARG A 646 -26.54 43.05 -58.58
C ARG A 646 -25.99 41.73 -59.10
N PHE A 647 -26.35 40.64 -58.47
CA PHE A 647 -26.09 39.30 -58.98
C PHE A 647 -26.89 39.06 -60.27
N THR A 648 -26.26 38.45 -61.28
CA THR A 648 -26.89 38.15 -62.57
C THR A 648 -28.06 37.19 -62.36
N ASN A 649 -27.85 36.15 -61.54
CA ASN A 649 -28.87 35.21 -61.10
C ASN A 649 -29.18 35.42 -59.60
N PRO A 650 -30.43 35.19 -59.15
CA PRO A 650 -30.74 35.16 -57.72
C PRO A 650 -29.88 34.13 -56.99
N VAL A 651 -29.37 34.47 -55.81
CA VAL A 651 -28.57 33.58 -54.94
C VAL A 651 -29.47 32.99 -53.85
N SER A 652 -29.30 31.71 -53.55
CA SER A 652 -30.29 30.94 -52.80
C SER A 652 -30.26 31.12 -51.28
N ASP A 653 -29.11 31.48 -50.70
CA ASP A 653 -28.92 31.86 -49.28
C ASP A 653 -27.46 32.28 -49.03
N GLY A 654 -27.14 32.79 -47.84
CA GLY A 654 -25.78 33.06 -47.35
C GLY A 654 -25.48 34.53 -47.02
N LEU A 655 -24.42 34.75 -46.24
CA LEU A 655 -23.85 36.07 -46.05
C LEU A 655 -22.81 36.34 -47.12
N TYR A 656 -22.77 37.57 -47.62
CA TYR A 656 -21.82 37.99 -48.64
C TYR A 656 -21.11 39.25 -48.19
N THR A 657 -19.80 39.31 -48.39
CA THR A 657 -18.97 40.49 -48.15
C THR A 657 -18.53 41.07 -49.49
N ILE A 658 -18.72 42.38 -49.67
CA ILE A 658 -18.15 43.11 -50.82
C ILE A 658 -16.72 43.48 -50.45
N TRP A 659 -15.79 43.16 -51.34
CA TRP A 659 -14.37 43.49 -51.24
C TRP A 659 -14.00 44.46 -52.35
N TRP A 660 -13.06 45.37 -52.10
CA TRP A 660 -12.60 46.30 -53.12
C TRP A 660 -11.11 46.61 -52.98
N ALA A 661 -10.50 47.03 -54.09
CA ALA A 661 -9.12 47.50 -54.15
C ALA A 661 -8.97 48.57 -55.23
N ALA A 662 -8.02 49.50 -55.04
CA ALA A 662 -7.71 50.53 -56.02
C ALA A 662 -6.97 49.95 -57.25
N GLY A 663 -7.32 50.44 -58.44
CA GLY A 663 -6.74 50.05 -59.72
C GLY A 663 -7.48 48.91 -60.42
N SER A 664 -7.00 48.58 -61.62
CA SER A 664 -7.41 47.39 -62.37
C SER A 664 -6.45 46.25 -62.00
N LEU A 665 -6.89 45.32 -61.16
CA LEU A 665 -6.05 44.26 -60.60
C LEU A 665 -6.38 42.90 -61.22
N THR A 666 -5.37 42.04 -61.37
CA THR A 666 -5.59 40.61 -61.62
C THR A 666 -6.11 39.92 -60.36
N ALA A 667 -6.68 38.71 -60.46
CA ALA A 667 -7.22 37.98 -59.31
C ALA A 667 -6.19 37.82 -58.17
N THR A 668 -4.95 37.43 -58.49
CA THR A 668 -3.85 37.28 -57.51
C THR A 668 -3.44 38.61 -56.87
N GLN A 669 -3.46 39.71 -57.63
CA GLN A 669 -3.17 41.04 -57.09
C GLN A 669 -4.30 41.56 -56.21
N PHE A 670 -5.55 41.23 -56.55
CA PHE A 670 -6.73 41.61 -55.78
C PHE A 670 -6.73 40.92 -54.40
N GLU A 671 -6.46 39.62 -54.34
CA GLU A 671 -6.43 38.84 -53.08
C GLU A 671 -5.50 39.46 -52.02
N SER A 672 -4.34 39.97 -52.43
CA SER A 672 -3.35 40.57 -51.51
C SER A 672 -3.63 42.03 -51.13
N LYS A 673 -4.52 42.73 -51.85
CA LYS A 673 -4.75 44.18 -51.71
C LYS A 673 -6.18 44.56 -51.35
N ALA A 674 -7.11 43.62 -51.47
CA ALA A 674 -8.52 43.88 -51.24
C ALA A 674 -8.80 44.13 -49.76
N VAL A 675 -9.66 45.11 -49.50
CA VAL A 675 -10.21 45.39 -48.19
C VAL A 675 -11.72 45.21 -48.24
N PRO A 676 -12.35 44.80 -47.13
CA PRO A 676 -13.80 44.62 -47.11
C PRO A 676 -14.51 45.98 -47.08
N GLY A 677 -15.70 46.04 -47.65
CA GLY A 677 -16.62 47.16 -47.49
C GLY A 677 -17.12 47.28 -46.05
N GLU A 678 -17.68 48.44 -45.74
CA GLU A 678 -18.11 48.82 -44.40
C GLU A 678 -19.24 47.93 -43.85
N GLN A 679 -20.13 47.42 -44.72
CA GLN A 679 -21.25 46.58 -44.32
C GLN A 679 -20.84 45.14 -43.98
N ARG A 680 -19.60 44.73 -44.27
CA ARG A 680 -19.08 43.38 -44.00
C ARG A 680 -20.02 42.30 -44.58
N ALA A 681 -20.19 41.21 -43.85
CA ALA A 681 -21.01 40.07 -44.21
C ALA A 681 -22.50 40.44 -44.11
N GLN A 682 -23.20 40.50 -45.24
CA GLN A 682 -24.61 40.91 -45.32
C GLN A 682 -25.45 39.90 -46.14
N GLN A 683 -26.74 39.77 -45.80
CA GLN A 683 -27.67 38.99 -46.64
C GLN A 683 -28.07 39.80 -47.89
N PRO A 684 -28.15 39.17 -49.08
CA PRO A 684 -28.59 39.86 -50.28
C PRO A 684 -30.07 40.27 -50.20
N TYR A 685 -30.36 41.54 -50.41
CA TYR A 685 -31.74 42.04 -50.53
C TYR A 685 -32.42 41.41 -51.75
N LEU A 686 -33.61 40.84 -51.53
CA LEU A 686 -34.38 40.08 -52.52
C LEU A 686 -33.56 38.99 -53.23
N ASN A 687 -32.61 38.38 -52.52
CA ASN A 687 -31.71 37.35 -53.05
C ASN A 687 -30.92 37.81 -54.29
N ARG A 688 -30.73 39.12 -54.49
CA ARG A 688 -30.18 39.65 -55.74
C ARG A 688 -29.27 40.85 -55.58
N TYR A 689 -29.41 41.62 -54.50
CA TYR A 689 -28.72 42.89 -54.34
C TYR A 689 -27.90 42.94 -53.06
N LEU A 690 -26.68 43.47 -53.15
CA LEU A 690 -25.89 43.87 -52.00
C LEU A 690 -25.65 45.38 -52.08
N PHE A 691 -25.53 46.02 -50.93
CA PHE A 691 -25.26 47.45 -50.83
C PHE A 691 -24.07 47.65 -49.90
N ASP A 692 -23.13 48.50 -50.30
CA ASP A 692 -21.99 48.81 -49.43
C ASP A 692 -21.52 50.24 -49.61
N ASN A 693 -20.80 50.71 -48.60
CA ASN A 693 -20.08 51.96 -48.62
C ASN A 693 -18.59 51.63 -48.71
N LEU A 694 -17.92 52.15 -49.73
CA LEU A 694 -16.48 52.00 -49.89
C LEU A 694 -15.81 53.25 -49.33
N ALA A 695 -14.77 53.06 -48.50
CA ALA A 695 -13.95 54.12 -47.93
C ALA A 695 -13.04 54.81 -48.98
N ILE A 696 -13.59 55.06 -50.16
CA ILE A 696 -12.99 55.83 -51.24
C ILE A 696 -13.82 57.11 -51.39
N PRO A 697 -13.23 58.29 -51.19
CA PRO A 697 -13.81 59.52 -51.67
C PRO A 697 -13.59 59.55 -53.19
N LEU A 698 -14.60 59.17 -53.97
CA LEU A 698 -14.62 59.45 -55.41
C LEU A 698 -15.15 60.89 -55.59
N PRO A 699 -14.30 61.91 -55.88
CA PRO A 699 -14.79 63.23 -56.24
C PRO A 699 -15.48 63.18 -57.61
N GLN A 700 -16.51 64.01 -57.83
CA GLN A 700 -17.25 64.12 -59.10
C GLN A 700 -16.39 64.55 -60.31
N THR A 701 -15.11 64.89 -60.11
CA THR A 701 -14.25 65.52 -61.12
C THR A 701 -12.99 64.74 -61.53
N ALA A 702 -12.72 63.55 -60.97
CA ALA A 702 -11.58 62.72 -61.38
C ALA A 702 -11.97 61.23 -61.56
N SER A 703 -11.74 60.69 -62.77
CA SER A 703 -11.94 59.27 -63.06
C SER A 703 -10.93 58.41 -62.29
N ARG A 704 -11.41 57.47 -61.46
CA ARG A 704 -10.60 56.43 -60.81
C ARG A 704 -11.14 55.05 -61.15
N THR A 705 -10.23 54.09 -61.30
CA THR A 705 -10.58 52.68 -61.52
C THR A 705 -10.41 51.91 -60.20
N ILE A 706 -11.40 51.09 -59.88
CA ILE A 706 -11.35 50.13 -58.77
C ILE A 706 -11.73 48.74 -59.25
N THR A 707 -11.21 47.73 -58.57
CA THR A 707 -11.62 46.33 -58.72
C THR A 707 -12.53 45.99 -57.54
N ILE A 708 -13.63 45.28 -57.80
CA ILE A 708 -14.58 44.82 -56.79
C ILE A 708 -14.68 43.29 -56.87
N GLY A 709 -14.75 42.65 -55.70
CA GLY A 709 -15.03 41.23 -55.54
C GLY A 709 -16.17 41.03 -54.54
N VAL A 710 -16.79 39.85 -54.56
CA VAL A 710 -17.87 39.48 -53.64
C VAL A 710 -17.58 38.08 -53.10
N GLN A 711 -17.52 37.94 -51.79
CA GLN A 711 -17.22 36.67 -51.13
C GLN A 711 -18.44 36.19 -50.36
N GLN A 712 -18.89 34.96 -50.59
CA GLN A 712 -19.82 34.30 -49.66
C GLN A 712 -19.03 33.86 -48.40
N VAL A 713 -19.53 34.17 -47.22
CA VAL A 713 -18.87 33.97 -45.90
C VAL A 713 -19.65 33.04 -44.99
#